data_AF-A0A7K2BUP6-F1
#
_entry.id   AF-A0A7K2BUP6-F1
#
_cell.length_a   1.000
_cell.length_b   1.000
_cell.length_c   1.000
_cell.angle_alpha   90.00
_cell.angle_beta   90.00
_cell.angle_gamma   90.00
#
_symmetry.space_group_name_H-M   'P 1'
#
loop_
_entity.id
_entity.type
_entity.pdbx_description
1 polymer ?
#
loop_
_entity_poly.entity_id
_entity_poly.type
_entity_poly.pdbx_seq_one_letter_code
_entity_poly.pdbx_strand_id
1 'polypeptide(L)'
;MSSASGVMTQPLSLIDELVLTLLNEESGYFRQVPGWNLNCAVVGAALAELSLMARIDTDMESLILLDGSATGDPALDPVLSRIASEADQRNAQYWVERLAPQAESIIDMTLDRLCRLRILQHHDGDFWSLAGSAWRMGVHAGSEVGTAVEHVKTRISRAIFDNEIPDPRDVIIVCLIDTCDVLRFIFELDEEAEQRVQDISRMDLIGRAIADAVGQNIAGAQFRRSALAKKIAVVPLRRVLRSRHVRTGNLPALFADLHGEFGPVFEIRPPLAQDMICLVGPEANHWVHRHGRMHLRARDYLEDFEKVYGGVGLLPALDGADHFRYRKSIQPAYSRARLEERLDELLSYARTEMSDWNVGGTRPAVGMCRKLVNSAMSPLTVGIDSQDVVDDMHKFKDRALKTHIGRTLPKFMLKTPPMRRRAKLVGAVVDRVLSGHTPAQRIGCPRDLADDLLTMHTNDRQFLPESNLPFVLSAPLIASMYVGDQLSFIVYAMVSQPEFHDRIRAEADAVFAGGDPDRETLTGPATDVTRRFIMECMRLYPIVPLSVRNVMNACEVEGYELPEGRRVFIVQTATHYMDSLFADPSKFDIDRYEAPRKEHVGTAYAPYGLGTHNCLGARLTELYLATNLLLVAHHFELEIAPKNYKLKISPFPSMSPSKKLKFRIAEQRHELPA
;
A
#
# COMPACT_ATOMS: atom_id res chain seq x y z
N MET A 1 16.13 -14.75 -42.01
CA MET A 1 15.75 -13.32 -42.14
C MET A 1 16.40 -12.59 -40.98
N SER A 2 17.38 -11.74 -41.30
CA SER A 2 18.21 -10.99 -40.36
C SER A 2 17.38 -9.86 -39.73
N SER A 3 17.11 -9.92 -38.43
CA SER A 3 16.53 -8.79 -37.69
C SER A 3 17.65 -7.83 -37.29
N ALA A 4 17.71 -6.71 -38.00
CA ALA A 4 18.64 -5.62 -37.71
C ALA A 4 18.46 -5.12 -36.27
N SER A 5 19.46 -5.37 -35.42
CA SER A 5 19.64 -4.67 -34.15
C SER A 5 20.10 -3.23 -34.44
N GLY A 6 19.15 -2.36 -34.76
CA GLY A 6 19.40 -0.92 -34.84
C GLY A 6 19.81 -0.37 -33.47
N VAL A 7 21.11 -0.09 -33.32
CA VAL A 7 21.68 0.65 -32.19
C VAL A 7 21.20 2.10 -32.29
N MET A 8 20.61 2.63 -31.21
CA MET A 8 20.04 3.98 -31.20
C MET A 8 21.10 5.02 -30.85
N THR A 9 21.10 6.14 -31.57
CA THR A 9 22.09 7.22 -31.50
C THR A 9 21.44 8.59 -31.28
N GLN A 10 20.34 8.67 -30.50
CA GLN A 10 19.74 9.95 -30.14
C GLN A 10 20.29 10.46 -28.80
N PRO A 11 20.69 11.74 -28.70
CA PRO A 11 21.15 12.32 -27.44
C PRO A 11 19.99 12.45 -26.44
N LEU A 12 20.28 12.20 -25.16
CA LEU A 12 19.36 12.41 -24.05
C LEU A 12 19.24 13.90 -23.74
N SER A 13 18.04 14.36 -23.40
CA SER A 13 17.85 15.70 -22.82
C SER A 13 18.26 15.72 -21.35
N LEU A 14 18.48 16.90 -20.78
CA LEU A 14 18.76 17.08 -19.35
C LEU A 14 17.60 16.58 -18.48
N ILE A 15 16.36 16.63 -18.98
CA ILE A 15 15.20 16.06 -18.30
C ILE A 15 15.29 14.52 -18.28
N ASP A 16 15.63 13.92 -19.43
CA ASP A 16 15.84 12.46 -19.53
C ASP A 16 16.92 12.01 -18.53
N GLU A 17 18.05 12.71 -18.51
CA GLU A 17 19.17 12.38 -17.61
C GLU A 17 18.79 12.58 -16.13
N LEU A 18 18.11 13.67 -15.78
CA LEU A 18 17.60 13.90 -14.43
C LEU A 18 16.65 12.77 -13.98
N VAL A 19 15.67 12.39 -14.81
CA VAL A 19 14.75 11.29 -14.51
C VAL A 19 15.50 9.97 -14.37
N LEU A 20 16.48 9.69 -15.23
CA LEU A 20 17.31 8.48 -15.16
C LEU A 20 18.17 8.42 -13.90
N THR A 21 18.73 9.54 -13.41
CA THR A 21 19.48 9.57 -12.13
C THR A 21 18.61 9.22 -10.94
N LEU A 22 17.31 9.54 -11.02
CA LEU A 22 16.34 9.20 -10.00
C LEU A 22 15.92 7.74 -10.06
N LEU A 23 16.10 7.04 -11.18
CA LEU A 23 15.71 5.63 -11.29
C LEU A 23 16.65 4.75 -10.45
N ASN A 24 16.06 3.96 -9.56
CA ASN A 24 16.76 2.87 -8.89
C ASN A 24 16.64 1.61 -9.75
N GLU A 25 17.78 1.13 -10.24
CA GLU A 25 17.88 0.05 -11.24
C GLU A 25 17.48 -1.32 -10.69
N GLU A 26 17.76 -1.59 -9.41
CA GLU A 26 17.41 -2.84 -8.75
C GLU A 26 15.91 -2.93 -8.49
N SER A 27 15.32 -1.81 -8.10
CA SER A 27 13.94 -1.76 -7.72
C SER A 27 12.99 -1.48 -8.86
N GLY A 28 13.42 -0.70 -9.87
CA GLY A 28 12.68 -0.05 -10.96
C GLY A 28 11.76 1.12 -10.55
N TYR A 29 11.99 1.69 -9.37
CA TYR A 29 11.28 2.87 -8.89
C TYR A 29 12.17 4.11 -8.84
N PHE A 30 11.57 5.29 -8.95
CA PHE A 30 12.27 6.54 -8.70
C PHE A 30 12.59 6.70 -7.21
N ARG A 31 13.79 7.18 -6.90
CA ARG A 31 14.22 7.61 -5.57
C ARG A 31 13.22 8.65 -5.06
N GLN A 32 12.88 8.54 -3.78
CA GLN A 32 11.87 9.39 -3.16
C GLN A 32 12.43 10.80 -2.94
N VAL A 33 12.11 11.70 -3.86
CA VAL A 33 12.33 13.14 -3.72
C VAL A 33 10.98 13.77 -3.39
N PRO A 34 10.90 14.75 -2.46
CA PRO A 34 9.67 15.50 -2.22
C PRO A 34 9.09 16.01 -3.54
N GLY A 35 7.81 15.73 -3.81
CA GLY A 35 7.21 15.98 -5.13
C GLY A 35 7.38 17.41 -5.65
N TRP A 36 7.35 18.42 -4.77
CA TRP A 36 7.60 19.81 -5.18
C TRP A 36 9.05 20.08 -5.59
N ASN A 37 10.02 19.53 -4.86
CA ASN A 37 11.43 19.69 -5.18
C ASN A 37 11.72 19.08 -6.54
N LEU A 38 11.20 17.87 -6.79
CA LEU A 38 11.29 17.21 -8.08
C LEU A 38 10.63 18.04 -9.20
N ASN A 39 9.46 18.59 -8.96
CA ASN A 39 8.77 19.43 -9.94
C ASN A 39 9.59 20.67 -10.31
N CYS A 40 10.19 21.35 -9.33
CA CYS A 40 11.08 22.47 -9.59
C CYS A 40 12.32 22.01 -10.37
N ALA A 41 12.92 20.87 -10.02
CA ALA A 41 14.09 20.32 -10.69
C ALA A 41 13.82 20.00 -12.17
N VAL A 42 12.67 19.37 -12.45
CA VAL A 42 12.25 19.01 -13.82
C VAL A 42 12.05 20.25 -14.68
N VAL A 43 11.40 21.28 -14.12
CA VAL A 43 11.27 22.56 -14.84
C VAL A 43 12.63 23.23 -15.02
N GLY A 44 13.50 23.20 -14.00
CA GLY A 44 14.86 23.69 -14.10
C GLY A 44 15.65 23.00 -15.22
N ALA A 45 15.57 21.68 -15.30
CA ALA A 45 16.18 20.90 -16.38
C ALA A 45 15.60 21.27 -17.77
N ALA A 46 14.29 21.53 -17.86
CA ALA A 46 13.65 21.98 -19.10
C ALA A 46 14.16 23.36 -19.55
N LEU A 47 14.27 24.32 -18.63
CA LEU A 47 14.84 25.64 -18.93
C LEU A 47 16.32 25.53 -19.33
N ALA A 48 17.09 24.68 -18.65
CA ALA A 48 18.49 24.46 -18.97
C ALA A 48 18.66 23.87 -20.37
N GLU A 49 17.84 22.88 -20.73
CA GLU A 49 17.89 22.26 -22.06
C GLU A 49 17.53 23.28 -23.15
N LEU A 50 16.49 24.10 -22.93
CA LEU A 50 16.14 25.19 -23.85
C LEU A 50 17.27 26.21 -24.02
N SER A 51 18.03 26.48 -22.95
CA SER A 51 19.18 27.38 -23.02
C SER A 51 20.34 26.78 -23.80
N LEU A 52 20.64 25.50 -23.58
CA LEU A 52 21.64 24.77 -24.37
C LEU A 52 21.27 24.63 -25.86
N MET A 53 19.97 24.59 -26.17
CA MET A 53 19.44 24.61 -27.54
C MET A 53 19.40 26.02 -28.16
N ALA A 54 19.91 27.04 -27.46
CA ALA A 54 19.84 28.45 -27.85
C ALA A 54 18.42 28.94 -28.19
N ARG A 55 17.40 28.37 -27.53
CA ARG A 55 16.00 28.83 -27.61
C ARG A 55 15.75 29.97 -26.65
N ILE A 56 16.42 29.93 -25.50
CA ILE A 56 16.41 30.98 -24.48
C ILE A 56 17.84 31.28 -24.01
N ASP A 57 18.02 32.45 -23.43
CA ASP A 57 19.21 32.80 -22.65
C ASP A 57 18.79 33.12 -21.22
N THR A 58 19.61 32.78 -20.23
CA THR A 58 19.27 33.02 -18.82
C THR A 58 20.51 33.41 -18.01
N ASP A 59 20.34 34.42 -17.18
CA ASP A 59 21.27 34.80 -16.12
C ASP A 59 20.55 34.82 -14.76
N MET A 60 21.21 35.37 -13.74
CA MET A 60 20.65 35.45 -12.38
C MET A 60 19.46 36.41 -12.26
N GLU A 61 19.30 37.35 -13.19
CA GLU A 61 18.32 38.45 -13.11
C GLU A 61 17.20 38.33 -14.14
N SER A 62 17.43 37.69 -15.28
CA SER A 62 16.51 37.67 -16.41
C SER A 62 16.63 36.44 -17.29
N LEU A 63 15.53 36.10 -17.97
CA LEU A 63 15.46 35.07 -19.00
C LEU A 63 14.91 35.70 -20.28
N ILE A 64 15.62 35.51 -21.38
CA ILE A 64 15.35 36.12 -22.69
C ILE A 64 15.00 35.02 -23.69
N LEU A 65 13.92 35.23 -24.46
CA LEU A 65 13.58 34.36 -25.58
C LEU A 65 14.46 34.70 -26.80
N LEU A 66 15.17 33.71 -27.32
CA LEU A 66 16.00 33.85 -28.53
C LEU A 66 15.26 33.32 -29.77
N ASP A 67 14.60 32.16 -29.65
CA ASP A 67 13.84 31.51 -30.72
C ASP A 67 12.64 30.75 -30.14
N GLY A 68 11.43 31.11 -30.58
CA GLY A 68 10.16 30.48 -30.16
C GLY A 68 9.70 29.33 -31.05
N SER A 69 10.51 28.90 -32.02
CA SER A 69 10.19 27.76 -32.88
C SER A 69 10.16 26.44 -32.09
N ALA A 70 9.23 25.55 -32.46
CA ALA A 70 9.07 24.27 -31.79
C ALA A 70 10.39 23.47 -31.82
N THR A 71 10.75 22.89 -30.68
CA THR A 71 11.94 22.05 -30.50
C THR A 71 11.75 20.65 -31.07
N GLY A 72 10.49 20.21 -31.21
CA GLY A 72 10.15 18.83 -31.55
C GLY A 72 10.17 17.87 -30.37
N ASP A 73 10.47 18.37 -29.16
CA ASP A 73 10.33 17.63 -27.92
C ASP A 73 9.01 17.98 -27.22
N PRO A 74 8.06 17.04 -27.08
CA PRO A 74 6.78 17.31 -26.43
C PRO A 74 6.91 17.74 -24.96
N ALA A 75 8.02 17.42 -24.30
CA ALA A 75 8.28 17.87 -22.92
C ALA A 75 8.74 19.33 -22.83
N LEU A 76 9.40 19.86 -23.88
CA LEU A 76 9.95 21.21 -23.92
C LEU A 76 9.02 22.22 -24.60
N ASP A 77 8.28 21.79 -25.63
CA ASP A 77 7.44 22.69 -26.43
C ASP A 77 6.34 23.41 -25.62
N PRO A 78 5.66 22.79 -24.63
CA PRO A 78 4.72 23.50 -23.75
C PRO A 78 5.39 24.59 -22.92
N VAL A 79 6.62 24.33 -22.44
CA VAL A 79 7.42 25.30 -21.67
C VAL A 79 7.81 26.48 -22.55
N LEU A 80 8.38 26.21 -23.73
CA LEU A 80 8.81 27.24 -24.67
C LEU A 80 7.64 28.09 -25.18
N SER A 81 6.52 27.46 -25.53
CA SER A 81 5.30 28.15 -25.95
C SER A 81 4.78 29.10 -24.88
N ARG A 82 4.84 28.69 -23.60
CA ARG A 82 4.44 29.54 -22.48
C ARG A 82 5.35 30.75 -22.34
N ILE A 83 6.67 30.55 -22.44
CA ILE A 83 7.65 31.64 -22.41
C ILE A 83 7.42 32.61 -23.58
N ALA A 84 7.22 32.09 -24.79
CA ALA A 84 6.98 32.89 -25.98
C ALA A 84 5.66 33.70 -25.94
N SER A 85 4.68 33.25 -25.16
CA SER A 85 3.40 33.93 -24.98
C SER A 85 3.40 35.04 -23.93
N GLU A 86 4.47 35.17 -23.14
CA GLU A 86 4.56 36.15 -22.06
C GLU A 86 5.09 37.49 -22.56
N ALA A 87 4.36 38.56 -22.27
CA ALA A 87 4.67 39.90 -22.77
C ALA A 87 5.78 40.58 -21.97
N ASP A 88 5.88 40.25 -20.68
CA ASP A 88 6.87 40.83 -19.78
C ASP A 88 8.11 39.94 -19.68
N GLN A 89 9.29 40.57 -19.62
CA GLN A 89 10.53 39.84 -19.31
C GLN A 89 10.48 39.34 -17.86
N ARG A 90 10.83 38.07 -17.66
CA ARG A 90 10.80 37.38 -16.37
C ARG A 90 12.12 36.65 -16.15
N ASN A 91 12.42 36.30 -14.90
CA ASN A 91 13.61 35.54 -14.55
C ASN A 91 13.32 34.03 -14.46
N ALA A 92 14.38 33.21 -14.35
CA ALA A 92 14.23 31.75 -14.20
C ALA A 92 13.38 31.37 -12.97
N GLN A 93 13.51 32.11 -11.86
CA GLN A 93 12.72 31.86 -10.65
C GLN A 93 11.22 31.94 -10.90
N TYR A 94 10.73 32.97 -11.60
CA TYR A 94 9.31 33.10 -11.95
C TYR A 94 8.82 31.90 -12.78
N TRP A 95 9.62 31.48 -13.74
CA TRP A 95 9.25 30.37 -14.64
C TRP A 95 9.21 29.03 -13.92
N VAL A 96 10.19 28.76 -13.06
CA VAL A 96 10.18 27.59 -12.18
C VAL A 96 8.93 27.57 -11.30
N GLU A 97 8.58 28.70 -10.67
CA GLU A 97 7.38 28.80 -9.82
C GLU A 97 6.10 28.48 -10.61
N ARG A 98 5.98 29.09 -11.79
CA ARG A 98 4.76 29.08 -12.59
C ARG A 98 4.50 27.72 -13.23
N LEU A 99 5.56 27.00 -13.59
CA LEU A 99 5.47 25.75 -14.35
C LEU A 99 5.59 24.51 -13.45
N ALA A 100 6.17 24.61 -12.24
CA ALA A 100 6.30 23.46 -11.33
C ALA A 100 4.97 22.73 -11.02
N PRO A 101 3.80 23.39 -10.90
CA PRO A 101 2.52 22.68 -10.75
C PRO A 101 2.13 21.78 -11.93
N GLN A 102 2.74 21.99 -13.11
CA GLN A 102 2.47 21.23 -14.34
C GLN A 102 3.58 20.22 -14.64
N ALA A 103 4.61 20.13 -13.79
CA ALA A 103 5.79 19.29 -14.03
C ALA A 103 5.45 17.79 -14.08
N GLU A 104 4.37 17.33 -13.45
CA GLU A 104 3.91 15.93 -13.58
C GLU A 104 3.67 15.56 -15.06
N SER A 105 3.08 16.46 -15.85
CA SER A 105 2.87 16.21 -17.28
C SER A 105 4.18 16.14 -18.05
N ILE A 106 5.20 16.89 -17.64
CA ILE A 106 6.53 16.87 -18.26
C ILE A 106 7.20 15.52 -17.95
N ILE A 107 7.13 15.07 -16.69
CA ILE A 107 7.65 13.77 -16.24
C ILE A 107 6.99 12.64 -17.04
N ASP A 108 5.66 12.62 -17.15
CA ASP A 108 4.93 11.58 -17.89
C ASP A 108 5.38 11.52 -19.36
N MET A 109 5.51 12.67 -20.01
CA MET A 109 6.01 12.76 -21.40
C MET A 109 7.46 12.28 -21.55
N THR A 110 8.31 12.58 -20.57
CA THR A 110 9.69 12.09 -20.51
C THR A 110 9.74 10.58 -20.34
N LEU A 111 8.92 10.01 -19.46
CA LEU A 111 8.85 8.56 -19.25
C LEU A 111 8.36 7.83 -20.51
N ASP A 112 7.34 8.36 -21.18
CA ASP A 112 6.86 7.86 -22.47
C ASP A 112 7.95 7.91 -23.54
N ARG A 113 8.72 9.01 -23.58
CA ARG A 113 9.87 9.16 -24.48
C ARG A 113 10.94 8.10 -24.18
N LEU A 114 11.34 7.91 -22.92
CA LEU A 114 12.33 6.90 -22.52
C LEU A 114 11.87 5.47 -22.83
N CYS A 115 10.57 5.19 -22.73
CA CYS A 115 9.95 3.93 -23.18
C CYS A 115 10.00 3.76 -24.70
N ARG A 116 9.66 4.80 -25.48
CA ARG A 116 9.77 4.78 -26.96
C ARG A 116 11.21 4.59 -27.42
N LEU A 117 12.15 5.21 -26.71
CA LEU A 117 13.58 5.02 -26.90
C LEU A 117 14.08 3.67 -26.39
N ARG A 118 13.21 2.76 -25.91
CA ARG A 118 13.57 1.44 -25.38
C ARG A 118 14.73 1.52 -24.37
N ILE A 119 14.78 2.59 -23.57
CA ILE A 119 15.68 2.72 -22.42
C ILE A 119 14.95 2.16 -21.20
N LEU A 120 13.67 2.48 -21.08
CA LEU A 120 12.78 1.96 -20.04
C LEU A 120 11.71 1.03 -20.62
N GLN A 121 11.20 0.15 -19.77
CA GLN A 121 10.03 -0.66 -20.01
C GLN A 121 9.01 -0.42 -18.90
N HIS A 122 7.79 -0.04 -19.28
CA HIS A 122 6.68 0.16 -18.34
C HIS A 122 5.97 -1.17 -18.02
N HIS A 123 5.60 -1.35 -16.75
CA HIS A 123 4.84 -2.50 -16.25
C HIS A 123 3.63 -2.05 -15.42
N ASP A 124 2.68 -2.95 -15.21
CA ASP A 124 1.48 -2.68 -14.39
C ASP A 124 1.82 -2.16 -12.98
N GLY A 125 1.10 -1.13 -12.55
CA GLY A 125 1.31 -0.47 -11.25
C GLY A 125 2.29 0.71 -11.28
N ASP A 126 2.46 1.34 -12.44
CA ASP A 126 3.34 2.50 -12.69
C ASP A 126 4.80 2.18 -12.30
N PHE A 127 5.35 1.17 -12.97
CA PHE A 127 6.68 0.63 -12.71
C PHE A 127 7.55 0.68 -13.97
N TRP A 128 8.84 1.07 -13.84
CA TRP A 128 9.76 1.16 -14.97
C TRP A 128 11.04 0.35 -14.71
N SER A 129 11.33 -0.64 -15.56
CA SER A 129 12.62 -1.32 -15.54
C SER A 129 13.51 -0.86 -16.68
N LEU A 130 14.83 -0.99 -16.53
CA LEU A 130 15.74 -0.83 -17.65
C LEU A 130 15.47 -1.90 -18.72
N ALA A 131 15.41 -1.48 -19.97
CA ALA A 131 15.36 -2.41 -21.08
C ALA A 131 16.72 -3.09 -21.23
N GLY A 132 16.75 -4.41 -21.41
CA GLY A 132 18.00 -5.20 -21.48
C GLY A 132 18.88 -4.97 -22.72
N SER A 133 18.70 -3.88 -23.46
CA SER A 133 19.50 -3.52 -24.64
C SER A 133 20.57 -2.49 -24.30
N ALA A 134 21.81 -2.75 -24.71
CA ALA A 134 22.94 -1.84 -24.55
C ALA A 134 22.67 -0.47 -25.22
N TRP A 135 22.91 0.61 -24.47
CA TRP A 135 22.80 1.98 -24.97
C TRP A 135 24.17 2.50 -25.42
N ARG A 136 24.23 3.29 -26.51
CA ARG A 136 25.50 3.88 -27.03
C ARG A 136 25.30 5.32 -27.48
N MET A 137 26.12 6.23 -26.96
CA MET A 137 26.31 7.57 -27.54
C MET A 137 27.21 7.51 -28.77
N GLY A 138 26.79 8.17 -29.84
CA GLY A 138 27.68 8.52 -30.93
C GLY A 138 28.72 9.53 -30.46
N VAL A 139 29.95 9.39 -30.96
CA VAL A 139 31.15 10.20 -30.69
C VAL A 139 31.88 9.84 -29.38
N HIS A 140 32.49 8.65 -29.35
CA HIS A 140 33.93 8.41 -29.10
C HIS A 140 34.16 6.90 -29.23
N ALA A 141 35.08 6.50 -30.10
CA ALA A 141 35.43 5.11 -30.35
C ALA A 141 36.15 4.52 -29.13
N GLY A 142 35.39 4.03 -28.15
CA GLY A 142 35.93 3.39 -26.95
C GLY A 142 34.97 3.22 -25.76
N SER A 143 33.71 3.66 -25.83
CA SER A 143 32.81 3.59 -24.67
C SER A 143 32.39 2.17 -24.31
N GLU A 144 32.49 1.86 -23.01
CA GLU A 144 32.06 0.62 -22.38
C GLU A 144 30.59 0.32 -22.67
N VAL A 145 30.25 -0.96 -22.81
CA VAL A 145 28.87 -1.43 -23.02
C VAL A 145 28.14 -1.35 -21.68
N GLY A 146 27.21 -0.41 -21.54
CA GLY A 146 26.41 -0.21 -20.31
C GLY A 146 25.00 0.31 -20.58
N THR A 147 24.23 0.50 -19.51
CA THR A 147 22.89 1.11 -19.57
C THR A 147 22.97 2.64 -19.64
N ALA A 148 21.90 3.31 -20.07
CA ALA A 148 21.86 4.78 -20.08
C ALA A 148 22.01 5.36 -18.66
N VAL A 149 21.51 4.66 -17.63
CA VAL A 149 21.63 5.09 -16.23
C VAL A 149 23.07 4.97 -15.74
N GLU A 150 23.74 3.84 -16.00
CA GLU A 150 25.14 3.63 -15.67
C GLU A 150 26.03 4.69 -16.32
N HIS A 151 25.74 5.03 -17.58
CA HIS A 151 26.47 6.07 -18.29
C HIS A 151 26.35 7.42 -17.60
N VAL A 152 25.12 7.90 -17.32
CA VAL A 152 24.90 9.19 -16.66
C VAL A 152 25.55 9.22 -15.28
N LYS A 153 25.38 8.16 -14.47
CA LYS A 153 26.01 8.05 -13.15
C LYS A 153 27.54 8.06 -13.22
N THR A 154 28.12 7.40 -14.21
CA THR A 154 29.57 7.37 -14.39
C THR A 154 30.11 8.76 -14.73
N ARG A 155 29.45 9.52 -15.61
CA ARG A 155 29.85 10.90 -15.93
C ARG A 155 29.80 11.81 -14.69
N ILE A 156 28.73 11.72 -13.93
CA ILE A 156 28.57 12.47 -12.67
C ILE A 156 29.65 12.04 -11.65
N SER A 157 29.90 10.75 -11.52
CA SER A 157 30.94 10.22 -10.64
C SER A 157 32.33 10.75 -11.00
N ARG A 158 32.70 10.74 -12.30
CA ARG A 158 34.00 11.27 -12.75
C ARG A 158 34.13 12.77 -12.50
N ALA A 159 33.05 13.53 -12.74
CA ALA A 159 33.02 14.96 -12.45
C ALA A 159 33.33 15.26 -10.97
N ILE A 160 32.76 14.44 -10.06
CA ILE A 160 32.87 14.62 -8.61
C ILE A 160 34.19 14.06 -8.05
N PHE A 161 34.64 12.89 -8.50
CA PHE A 161 35.75 12.16 -7.86
C PHE A 161 37.08 12.19 -8.63
N ASP A 162 37.06 12.36 -9.96
CA ASP A 162 38.27 12.14 -10.79
C ASP A 162 39.04 13.43 -11.16
N ASN A 163 38.72 14.57 -10.54
CA ASN A 163 39.33 15.89 -10.81
C ASN A 163 39.31 16.35 -12.29
N GLU A 164 38.56 15.66 -13.17
CA GLU A 164 38.35 16.06 -14.56
C GLU A 164 37.49 17.33 -14.64
N ILE A 165 37.70 18.15 -15.68
CA ILE A 165 36.84 19.32 -15.94
C ILE A 165 35.53 18.79 -16.55
N PRO A 166 34.38 18.92 -15.86
CA PRO A 166 33.11 18.40 -16.35
C PRO A 166 32.58 19.19 -17.56
N ASP A 167 31.80 18.51 -18.40
CA ASP A 167 31.04 19.15 -19.48
C ASP A 167 29.94 20.06 -18.89
N PRO A 168 29.57 21.19 -19.53
CA PRO A 168 28.50 22.06 -19.05
C PRO A 168 27.18 21.35 -18.72
N ARG A 169 26.82 20.29 -19.46
CA ARG A 169 25.63 19.47 -19.15
C ARG A 169 25.76 18.76 -17.81
N ASP A 170 26.93 18.20 -17.53
CA ASP A 170 27.22 17.49 -16.28
C ASP A 170 27.23 18.45 -15.09
N VAL A 171 27.77 19.66 -15.29
CA VAL A 171 27.70 20.73 -14.27
C VAL A 171 26.25 21.05 -13.92
N ILE A 172 25.39 21.27 -14.92
CA ILE A 172 23.98 21.61 -14.71
C ILE A 172 23.25 20.48 -13.97
N ILE A 173 23.44 19.22 -14.39
CA ILE A 173 22.82 18.08 -13.70
C ILE A 173 23.26 18.06 -12.24
N VAL A 174 24.57 18.10 -11.96
CA VAL A 174 25.11 18.12 -10.60
C VAL A 174 24.47 19.20 -9.76
N CYS A 175 24.35 20.43 -10.29
CA CYS A 175 23.69 21.53 -9.56
C CYS A 175 22.23 21.22 -9.22
N LEU A 176 21.46 20.66 -10.17
CA LEU A 176 20.04 20.33 -9.98
C LEU A 176 19.84 19.20 -8.98
N ILE A 177 20.64 18.14 -9.08
CA ILE A 177 20.53 16.98 -8.17
C ILE A 177 21.05 17.30 -6.76
N ASP A 178 22.04 18.20 -6.62
CA ASP A 178 22.49 18.72 -5.33
C ASP A 178 21.38 19.54 -4.66
N THR A 179 20.81 20.50 -5.40
CA THR A 179 19.73 21.39 -4.90
C THR A 179 18.50 20.61 -4.41
N CYS A 180 18.29 19.39 -4.92
CA CYS A 180 17.17 18.54 -4.56
C CYS A 180 17.50 17.45 -3.52
N ASP A 181 18.70 17.53 -2.90
CA ASP A 181 19.23 16.53 -1.96
C ASP A 181 19.37 15.12 -2.54
N VAL A 182 19.42 14.98 -3.87
CA VAL A 182 19.46 13.68 -4.56
C VAL A 182 20.85 13.05 -4.52
N LEU A 183 21.90 13.87 -4.60
CA LEU A 183 23.30 13.41 -4.65
C LEU A 183 23.65 12.44 -3.52
N ARG A 184 23.24 12.77 -2.30
CA ARG A 184 23.52 12.00 -1.08
C ARG A 184 22.85 10.62 -1.06
N PHE A 185 21.84 10.41 -1.90
CA PHE A 185 21.24 9.08 -2.08
C PHE A 185 21.96 8.26 -3.16
N ILE A 186 22.63 8.92 -4.11
CA ILE A 186 23.31 8.27 -5.23
C ILE A 186 24.76 7.92 -4.89
N PHE A 187 25.46 8.82 -4.20
CA PHE A 187 26.88 8.69 -3.86
C PHE A 187 27.11 8.86 -2.36
N GLU A 188 28.09 8.12 -1.83
CA GLU A 188 28.68 8.43 -0.52
C GLU A 188 29.67 9.58 -0.72
N LEU A 189 29.36 10.74 -0.15
CA LEU A 189 30.18 11.94 -0.26
C LEU A 189 30.98 12.12 1.02
N ASP A 190 32.30 12.22 0.90
CA ASP A 190 33.19 12.70 1.95
C ASP A 190 33.36 14.23 1.86
N GLU A 191 34.09 14.82 2.80
CA GLU A 191 34.28 16.28 2.85
C GLU A 191 34.95 16.83 1.57
N GLU A 192 35.83 16.05 0.93
CA GLU A 192 36.53 16.45 -0.30
C GLU A 192 35.56 16.44 -1.50
N ALA A 193 34.74 15.40 -1.63
CA ALA A 193 33.70 15.32 -2.66
C ALA A 193 32.63 16.41 -2.47
N GLU A 194 32.22 16.72 -1.24
CA GLU A 194 31.30 17.82 -0.96
C GLU A 194 31.87 19.19 -1.40
N GLN A 195 33.16 19.42 -1.11
CA GLN A 195 33.83 20.65 -1.56
C GLN A 195 33.91 20.71 -3.09
N ARG A 196 34.19 19.59 -3.75
CA ARG A 196 34.24 19.50 -5.21
C ARG A 196 32.87 19.78 -5.85
N VAL A 197 31.77 19.27 -5.29
CA VAL A 197 30.41 19.58 -5.77
C VAL A 197 30.13 21.09 -5.69
N GLN A 198 30.53 21.76 -4.61
CA GLN A 198 30.38 23.22 -4.48
C GLN A 198 31.21 23.98 -5.53
N ASP A 199 32.40 23.51 -5.85
CA ASP A 199 33.27 24.13 -6.86
C ASP A 199 32.71 23.94 -8.27
N ILE A 200 32.23 22.73 -8.60
CA ILE A 200 31.54 22.42 -9.87
C ILE A 200 30.33 23.33 -10.04
N SER A 201 29.56 23.51 -8.97
CA SER A 201 28.37 24.36 -8.97
C SER A 201 28.67 25.84 -9.24
N ARG A 202 29.95 26.25 -9.23
CA ARG A 202 30.39 27.61 -9.59
C ARG A 202 31.00 27.70 -10.98
N MET A 203 31.07 26.62 -11.75
CA MET A 203 31.73 26.60 -13.06
C MET A 203 30.84 27.11 -14.19
N ASP A 204 29.53 26.87 -14.13
CA ASP A 204 28.59 27.22 -15.21
C ASP A 204 27.59 28.30 -14.78
N LEU A 205 27.31 29.27 -15.66
CA LEU A 205 26.40 30.38 -15.35
C LEU A 205 24.93 29.95 -15.43
N ILE A 206 24.57 29.13 -16.42
CA ILE A 206 23.21 28.63 -16.64
C ILE A 206 22.82 27.70 -15.48
N GLY A 207 23.69 26.75 -15.13
CA GLY A 207 23.51 25.81 -14.03
C GLY A 207 23.31 26.53 -12.69
N ARG A 208 24.09 27.59 -12.42
CA ARG A 208 23.90 28.42 -11.22
C ARG A 208 22.57 29.14 -11.20
N ALA A 209 22.24 29.86 -12.27
CA ALA A 209 21.01 30.64 -12.34
C ALA A 209 19.77 29.76 -12.17
N ILE A 210 19.79 28.59 -12.79
CA ILE A 210 18.69 27.63 -12.71
C ILE A 210 18.64 26.93 -11.35
N ALA A 211 19.78 26.51 -10.79
CA ALA A 211 19.83 25.89 -9.48
C ALA A 211 19.39 26.86 -8.37
N ASP A 212 19.81 28.13 -8.44
CA ASP A 212 19.34 29.18 -7.51
C ASP A 212 17.83 29.43 -7.67
N ALA A 213 17.33 29.51 -8.91
CA ALA A 213 15.89 29.60 -9.18
C ALA A 213 15.10 28.41 -8.60
N VAL A 214 15.63 27.18 -8.73
CA VAL A 214 15.04 25.97 -8.15
C VAL A 214 15.06 26.03 -6.62
N GLY A 215 16.22 26.32 -6.02
CA GLY A 215 16.40 26.40 -4.57
C GLY A 215 15.50 27.46 -3.93
N GLN A 216 15.41 28.64 -4.53
CA GLN A 216 14.53 29.72 -4.06
C GLN A 216 13.05 29.37 -4.18
N ASN A 217 12.65 28.59 -5.19
CA ASN A 217 11.26 28.13 -5.32
C ASN A 217 10.90 27.01 -4.35
N ILE A 218 11.87 26.14 -4.03
CA ILE A 218 11.71 25.15 -2.97
C ILE A 218 11.49 25.87 -1.63
N ALA A 219 12.36 26.82 -1.29
CA ALA A 219 12.26 27.60 -0.05
C ALA A 219 11.01 28.50 -0.03
N GLY A 220 10.71 29.18 -1.14
CA GLY A 220 9.59 30.10 -1.28
C GLY A 220 8.23 29.41 -1.26
N ALA A 221 8.09 28.24 -1.86
CA ALA A 221 6.86 27.46 -1.81
C ALA A 221 6.60 26.88 -0.42
N GLN A 222 7.63 26.42 0.30
CA GLN A 222 7.49 26.02 1.71
C GLN A 222 6.93 27.18 2.55
N PHE A 223 7.42 28.40 2.32
CA PHE A 223 6.93 29.59 3.01
C PHE A 223 5.49 29.99 2.60
N ARG A 224 5.17 30.02 1.30
CA ARG A 224 3.81 30.38 0.80
C ARG A 224 2.75 29.33 1.16
N ARG A 225 3.09 28.04 1.14
CA ARG A 225 2.20 26.95 1.56
C ARG A 225 1.78 27.11 3.01
N SER A 226 2.73 27.40 3.90
CA SER A 226 2.43 27.62 5.31
C SER A 226 1.50 28.81 5.55
N ALA A 227 1.59 29.86 4.72
CA ALA A 227 0.75 31.05 4.84
C ALA A 227 -0.70 30.88 4.32
N LEU A 228 -0.93 30.01 3.34
CA LEU A 228 -2.24 29.75 2.72
C LEU A 228 -2.95 28.49 3.24
N ALA A 229 -2.25 27.66 4.01
CA ALA A 229 -2.79 26.42 4.55
C ALA A 229 -4.00 26.66 5.47
N LYS A 230 -5.03 25.85 5.27
CA LYS A 230 -6.16 25.75 6.20
C LYS A 230 -5.64 25.22 7.54
N LYS A 231 -6.09 25.82 8.63
CA LYS A 231 -5.80 25.31 9.98
C LYS A 231 -6.51 23.98 10.19
N ILE A 232 -5.77 22.95 10.61
CA ILE A 232 -6.35 21.67 11.02
C ILE A 232 -7.19 21.89 12.28
N ALA A 233 -8.49 21.61 12.19
CA ALA A 233 -9.40 21.76 13.30
C ALA A 233 -9.16 20.69 14.37
N VAL A 234 -9.12 21.10 15.64
CA VAL A 234 -9.00 20.16 16.77
C VAL A 234 -10.39 19.77 17.23
N VAL A 235 -10.73 18.49 17.12
CA VAL A 235 -12.01 17.95 17.55
C VAL A 235 -12.07 17.90 19.09
N PRO A 236 -13.06 18.56 19.73
CA PRO A 236 -13.20 18.47 21.18
C PRO A 236 -13.49 17.04 21.62
N LEU A 237 -12.74 16.50 22.59
CA LEU A 237 -12.94 15.11 23.08
C LEU A 237 -14.38 14.84 23.55
N ARG A 238 -15.06 15.84 24.12
CA ARG A 238 -16.48 15.74 24.50
C ARG A 238 -17.38 15.41 23.31
N ARG A 239 -17.06 15.87 22.10
CA ARG A 239 -17.80 15.59 20.86
C ARG A 239 -17.62 14.14 20.43
N VAL A 240 -16.39 13.62 20.55
CA VAL A 240 -16.09 12.20 20.30
C VAL A 240 -16.83 11.33 21.31
N LEU A 241 -16.66 11.57 22.61
CA LEU A 241 -17.24 10.76 23.69
C LEU A 241 -18.78 10.76 23.71
N ARG A 242 -19.43 11.83 23.23
CA ARG A 242 -20.89 11.93 23.13
C ARG A 242 -21.46 11.21 21.91
N SER A 243 -20.64 10.84 20.92
CA SER A 243 -21.12 10.14 19.73
C SER A 243 -21.71 8.78 20.10
N ARG A 244 -22.88 8.47 19.52
CA ARG A 244 -23.50 7.14 19.65
C ARG A 244 -22.60 6.02 19.15
N HIS A 245 -21.74 6.32 18.16
CA HIS A 245 -20.87 5.35 17.50
C HIS A 245 -19.72 4.87 18.41
N VAL A 246 -19.31 5.68 19.39
CA VAL A 246 -18.36 5.24 20.44
C VAL A 246 -18.98 4.16 21.32
N ARG A 247 -20.29 4.22 21.59
CA ARG A 247 -20.98 3.22 22.43
C ARG A 247 -21.16 1.88 21.70
N THR A 248 -21.30 1.91 20.39
CA THR A 248 -21.43 0.70 19.55
C THR A 248 -20.09 0.16 19.06
N GLY A 249 -19.03 0.99 19.10
CA GLY A 249 -17.69 0.65 18.61
C GLY A 249 -17.52 0.79 17.09
N ASN A 250 -18.47 1.46 16.42
CA ASN A 250 -18.44 1.65 14.97
C ASN A 250 -17.55 2.85 14.59
N LEU A 251 -16.24 2.62 14.47
CA LEU A 251 -15.28 3.66 14.13
C LEU A 251 -15.53 4.29 12.75
N PRO A 252 -15.78 3.54 11.66
CA PRO A 252 -16.02 4.14 10.35
C PRO A 252 -17.14 5.19 10.37
N ALA A 253 -18.29 4.86 10.98
CA ALA A 253 -19.41 5.78 11.12
C ALA A 253 -19.07 7.01 12.00
N LEU A 254 -18.31 6.83 13.08
CA LEU A 254 -17.83 7.96 13.89
C LEU A 254 -17.01 8.94 13.06
N PHE A 255 -16.09 8.44 12.25
CA PHE A 255 -15.23 9.30 11.44
C PHE A 255 -15.99 9.93 10.26
N ALA A 256 -17.00 9.27 9.72
CA ALA A 256 -17.91 9.88 8.74
C ALA A 256 -18.69 11.07 9.34
N ASP A 257 -19.24 10.94 10.56
CA ASP A 257 -19.89 12.05 11.26
C ASP A 257 -18.92 13.23 11.50
N LEU A 258 -17.68 12.93 11.91
CA LEU A 258 -16.67 13.95 12.17
C LEU A 258 -16.21 14.64 10.88
N HIS A 259 -16.13 13.91 9.77
CA HIS A 259 -15.85 14.48 8.45
C HIS A 259 -16.90 15.52 8.05
N GLY A 260 -18.19 15.21 8.23
CA GLY A 260 -19.26 16.17 7.90
C GLY A 260 -19.21 17.47 8.72
N GLU A 261 -18.62 17.45 9.93
CA GLU A 261 -18.50 18.61 10.81
C GLU A 261 -17.16 19.37 10.69
N PHE A 262 -16.06 18.65 10.48
CA PHE A 262 -14.70 19.19 10.56
C PHE A 262 -13.94 19.14 9.21
N GLY A 263 -14.51 18.52 8.18
CA GLY A 263 -13.91 18.36 6.86
C GLY A 263 -12.96 17.16 6.73
N PRO A 264 -12.16 17.10 5.65
CA PRO A 264 -11.31 15.95 5.32
C PRO A 264 -10.12 15.71 6.26
N VAL A 265 -9.67 16.77 6.94
CA VAL A 265 -8.47 16.73 7.78
C VAL A 265 -8.77 17.41 9.11
N PHE A 266 -8.68 16.64 10.19
CA PHE A 266 -8.87 17.13 11.56
C PHE A 266 -7.99 16.39 12.55
N GLU A 267 -7.82 16.95 13.74
CA GLU A 267 -6.97 16.41 14.79
C GLU A 267 -7.77 16.00 16.03
N ILE A 268 -7.52 14.79 16.54
CA ILE A 268 -8.03 14.32 17.84
C ILE A 268 -6.85 14.22 18.80
N ARG A 269 -6.96 14.88 19.97
CA ARG A 269 -5.90 14.90 21.00
C ARG A 269 -6.34 14.15 22.27
N PRO A 270 -6.16 12.82 22.34
CA PRO A 270 -6.48 12.03 23.52
C PRO A 270 -5.49 12.31 24.68
N PRO A 271 -5.93 12.34 25.95
CA PRO A 271 -5.10 12.80 27.07
C PRO A 271 -3.96 11.84 27.45
N LEU A 272 -4.03 10.57 27.03
CA LEU A 272 -3.08 9.51 27.38
C LEU A 272 -2.52 8.79 26.14
N ALA A 273 -2.74 9.35 24.95
CA ALA A 273 -2.26 8.78 23.70
C ALA A 273 -1.74 9.90 22.78
N GLN A 274 -1.09 9.50 21.69
CA GLN A 274 -0.53 10.44 20.73
C GLN A 274 -1.64 11.19 19.97
N ASP A 275 -1.38 12.45 19.64
CA ASP A 275 -2.25 13.24 18.77
C ASP A 275 -2.47 12.55 17.42
N MET A 276 -3.71 12.53 16.98
CA MET A 276 -4.17 11.83 15.80
C MET A 276 -4.61 12.83 14.74
N ILE A 277 -3.78 13.07 13.73
CA ILE A 277 -4.24 13.75 12.51
C ILE A 277 -4.99 12.72 11.67
N CYS A 278 -6.28 12.95 11.43
CA CYS A 278 -7.15 12.03 10.72
C CYS A 278 -7.40 12.53 9.30
N LEU A 279 -7.17 11.64 8.32
CA LEU A 279 -7.49 11.84 6.91
C LEU A 279 -8.74 11.02 6.60
N VAL A 280 -9.83 11.69 6.23
CA VAL A 280 -11.17 11.09 6.15
C VAL A 280 -11.91 11.60 4.91
N GLY A 281 -12.67 10.72 4.25
CA GLY A 281 -13.50 11.09 3.09
C GLY A 281 -12.93 10.69 1.74
N PRO A 282 -13.74 10.78 0.66
CA PRO A 282 -13.34 10.36 -0.68
C PRO A 282 -12.14 11.14 -1.21
N GLU A 283 -12.03 12.42 -0.88
CA GLU A 283 -10.94 13.32 -1.26
C GLU A 283 -9.61 12.91 -0.62
N ALA A 284 -9.64 12.62 0.68
CA ALA A 284 -8.48 12.09 1.41
C ALA A 284 -8.09 10.70 0.90
N ASN A 285 -9.06 9.82 0.63
CA ASN A 285 -8.81 8.50 0.05
C ASN A 285 -8.15 8.60 -1.33
N HIS A 286 -8.64 9.50 -2.18
CA HIS A 286 -8.06 9.72 -3.50
C HIS A 286 -6.62 10.24 -3.39
N TRP A 287 -6.39 11.23 -2.52
CA TRP A 287 -5.07 11.78 -2.32
C TRP A 287 -4.08 10.73 -1.80
N VAL A 288 -4.47 9.94 -0.79
CA VAL A 288 -3.63 8.85 -0.26
C VAL A 288 -3.34 7.81 -1.34
N HIS A 289 -4.34 7.46 -2.15
CA HIS A 289 -4.17 6.49 -3.23
C HIS A 289 -3.16 6.98 -4.29
N ARG A 290 -3.22 8.27 -4.67
CA ARG A 290 -2.41 8.85 -5.75
C ARG A 290 -1.04 9.32 -5.28
N HIS A 291 -0.97 10.05 -4.17
CA HIS A 291 0.22 10.75 -3.69
C HIS A 291 0.81 10.14 -2.41
N GLY A 292 0.05 9.31 -1.69
CA GLY A 292 0.47 8.78 -0.39
C GLY A 292 1.83 8.09 -0.43
N ARG A 293 2.18 7.39 -1.53
CA ARG A 293 3.48 6.70 -1.67
C ARG A 293 4.70 7.63 -1.59
N MET A 294 4.54 8.90 -1.93
CA MET A 294 5.62 9.90 -1.95
C MET A 294 5.76 10.64 -0.63
N HIS A 295 4.72 10.60 0.21
CA HIS A 295 4.63 11.45 1.40
C HIS A 295 4.43 10.67 2.70
N LEU A 296 3.95 9.43 2.62
CA LEU A 296 3.53 8.63 3.76
C LEU A 296 4.30 7.30 3.78
N ARG A 297 4.82 6.94 4.95
CA ARG A 297 5.47 5.63 5.18
C ARG A 297 4.86 4.86 6.35
N ALA A 298 4.85 3.54 6.26
CA ALA A 298 4.38 2.62 7.29
C ALA A 298 5.49 2.26 8.30
N ARG A 299 6.76 2.33 7.89
CA ARG A 299 7.91 1.87 8.67
C ARG A 299 7.92 2.31 10.14
N ASP A 300 7.86 3.61 10.44
CA ASP A 300 8.01 4.10 11.83
C ASP A 300 6.87 3.67 12.76
N TYR A 301 5.72 3.31 12.18
CA TYR A 301 4.58 2.83 12.93
C TYR A 301 4.73 1.36 13.31
N LEU A 302 5.32 0.54 12.43
CA LEU A 302 5.35 -0.91 12.58
C LEU A 302 6.69 -1.46 13.08
N GLU A 303 7.79 -0.71 12.98
CA GLU A 303 9.14 -1.17 13.35
C GLU A 303 9.21 -1.74 14.79
N ASP A 304 8.55 -1.09 15.75
CA ASP A 304 8.53 -1.55 17.15
C ASP A 304 7.76 -2.86 17.35
N PHE A 305 6.83 -3.18 16.45
CA PHE A 305 6.09 -4.44 16.42
C PHE A 305 6.87 -5.55 15.74
N GLU A 306 7.63 -5.26 14.68
CA GLU A 306 8.52 -6.23 14.02
C GLU A 306 9.53 -6.83 15.01
N LYS A 307 10.08 -5.96 15.87
CA LYS A 307 11.01 -6.33 16.95
C LYS A 307 10.40 -7.33 17.95
N VAL A 308 9.08 -7.41 18.09
CA VAL A 308 8.42 -8.42 18.95
C VAL A 308 8.65 -9.84 18.42
N TYR A 309 8.79 -9.98 17.11
CA TYR A 309 9.02 -11.26 16.44
C TYR A 309 10.49 -11.48 16.07
N GLY A 310 11.38 -10.57 16.47
CA GLY A 310 12.81 -10.61 16.12
C GLY A 310 13.11 -10.25 14.66
N GLY A 311 12.12 -9.76 13.92
CA GLY A 311 12.27 -9.40 12.51
C GLY A 311 12.65 -7.93 12.30
N VAL A 312 13.11 -7.63 11.08
CA VAL A 312 13.44 -6.29 10.58
C VAL A 312 13.00 -6.21 9.12
N GLY A 313 12.29 -5.14 8.73
CA GLY A 313 11.92 -4.94 7.33
C GLY A 313 10.95 -6.01 6.83
N LEU A 314 9.91 -6.29 7.63
CA LEU A 314 8.86 -7.21 7.25
C LEU A 314 7.86 -6.49 6.35
N LEU A 315 7.19 -7.25 5.48
CA LEU A 315 6.28 -6.72 4.46
C LEU A 315 5.34 -5.60 4.97
N PRO A 316 4.69 -5.67 6.17
CA PRO A 316 3.81 -4.60 6.61
C PRO A 316 4.50 -3.25 6.83
N ALA A 317 5.78 -3.24 7.21
CA ALA A 317 6.54 -2.02 7.52
C ALA A 317 7.47 -1.57 6.38
N LEU A 318 7.64 -2.39 5.34
CA LEU A 318 8.33 -1.97 4.13
C LEU A 318 7.46 -0.97 3.36
N ASP A 319 8.11 -0.02 2.71
CA ASP A 319 7.48 0.93 1.78
C ASP A 319 8.29 0.96 0.46
N GLY A 320 7.73 1.57 -0.59
CA GLY A 320 8.43 1.77 -1.87
C GLY A 320 8.89 0.49 -2.57
N ALA A 321 10.12 0.54 -3.06
CA ALA A 321 10.82 -0.50 -3.82
C ALA A 321 10.79 -1.88 -3.17
N ASP A 322 11.29 -1.97 -1.94
CA ASP A 322 11.43 -3.24 -1.22
C ASP A 322 10.08 -3.85 -0.93
N HIS A 323 9.10 -3.02 -0.55
CA HIS A 323 7.72 -3.47 -0.35
C HIS A 323 7.14 -4.08 -1.62
N PHE A 324 7.31 -3.42 -2.77
CA PHE A 324 6.78 -3.92 -4.04
C PHE A 324 7.47 -5.22 -4.46
N ARG A 325 8.81 -5.26 -4.45
CA ARG A 325 9.59 -6.47 -4.78
C ARG A 325 9.16 -7.63 -3.89
N TYR A 326 9.05 -7.40 -2.58
CA TYR A 326 8.61 -8.42 -1.63
C TYR A 326 7.21 -8.90 -1.99
N ARG A 327 6.27 -7.96 -2.10
CA ARG A 327 4.87 -8.22 -2.41
C ARG A 327 4.69 -9.02 -3.70
N LYS A 328 5.41 -8.66 -4.77
CA LYS A 328 5.36 -9.33 -6.07
C LYS A 328 5.84 -10.78 -5.96
N SER A 329 6.91 -11.04 -5.20
CA SER A 329 7.45 -12.39 -4.99
C SER A 329 6.48 -13.34 -4.30
N ILE A 330 5.64 -12.84 -3.38
CA ILE A 330 4.68 -13.67 -2.63
C ILE A 330 3.23 -13.57 -3.16
N GLN A 331 2.95 -12.68 -4.11
CA GLN A 331 1.60 -12.47 -4.65
C GLN A 331 0.93 -13.75 -5.15
N PRO A 332 1.61 -14.67 -5.88
CA PRO A 332 0.99 -15.89 -6.37
C PRO A 332 0.40 -16.76 -5.25
N ALA A 333 1.06 -16.82 -4.09
CA ALA A 333 0.63 -17.59 -2.92
C ALA A 333 -0.68 -17.09 -2.29
N TYR A 334 -1.00 -15.80 -2.48
CA TYR A 334 -2.23 -15.17 -2.01
C TYR A 334 -3.29 -15.02 -3.11
N SER A 335 -3.04 -15.58 -4.30
CA SER A 335 -3.96 -15.49 -5.42
C SER A 335 -5.22 -16.35 -5.18
N ARG A 336 -6.33 -15.93 -5.79
CA ARG A 336 -7.56 -16.73 -5.79
C ARG A 336 -7.34 -18.10 -6.46
N ALA A 337 -6.57 -18.15 -7.55
CA ALA A 337 -6.26 -19.37 -8.28
C ALA A 337 -5.59 -20.43 -7.38
N ARG A 338 -4.68 -20.02 -6.49
CA ARG A 338 -4.02 -20.92 -5.53
C ARG A 338 -5.02 -21.64 -4.62
N LEU A 339 -6.08 -20.95 -4.20
CA LEU A 339 -7.15 -21.54 -3.38
C LEU A 339 -8.09 -22.41 -4.23
N GLU A 340 -8.40 -21.99 -5.47
CA GLU A 340 -9.26 -22.76 -6.39
C GLU A 340 -8.70 -24.16 -6.68
N GLU A 341 -7.39 -24.29 -6.80
CA GLU A 341 -6.71 -25.59 -7.01
C GLU A 341 -6.82 -26.53 -5.81
N ARG A 342 -7.19 -26.02 -4.63
CA ARG A 342 -7.23 -26.76 -3.36
C ARG A 342 -8.60 -26.65 -2.68
N LEU A 343 -9.67 -26.49 -3.46
CA LEU A 343 -11.03 -26.38 -2.93
C LEU A 343 -11.45 -27.64 -2.17
N ASP A 344 -11.12 -28.83 -2.66
CA ASP A 344 -11.46 -30.09 -2.00
C ASP A 344 -10.86 -30.17 -0.59
N GLU A 345 -9.61 -29.73 -0.44
CA GLU A 345 -8.94 -29.64 0.86
C GLU A 345 -9.63 -28.61 1.77
N LEU A 346 -9.97 -27.43 1.24
CA LEU A 346 -10.72 -26.41 1.98
C LEU A 346 -12.06 -26.97 2.52
N LEU A 347 -12.84 -27.63 1.66
CA LEU A 347 -14.14 -28.19 2.03
C LEU A 347 -13.98 -29.29 3.09
N SER A 348 -13.00 -30.18 2.90
CA SER A 348 -12.68 -31.25 3.86
C SER A 348 -12.29 -30.70 5.23
N TYR A 349 -11.32 -29.78 5.30
CA TYR A 349 -10.89 -29.17 6.57
C TYR A 349 -11.99 -28.40 7.28
N ALA A 350 -12.88 -27.73 6.53
CA ALA A 350 -14.03 -27.05 7.08
C ALA A 350 -15.02 -28.05 7.71
N ARG A 351 -15.33 -29.16 7.01
CA ARG A 351 -16.21 -30.23 7.52
C ARG A 351 -15.65 -30.89 8.76
N THR A 352 -14.33 -31.17 8.81
CA THR A 352 -13.69 -31.72 10.00
C THR A 352 -13.83 -30.80 11.21
N GLU A 353 -13.68 -29.49 11.07
CA GLU A 353 -13.92 -28.58 12.21
C GLU A 353 -15.42 -28.50 12.57
N MET A 354 -16.30 -28.61 11.58
CA MET A 354 -17.74 -28.61 11.79
C MET A 354 -18.28 -29.91 12.41
N SER A 355 -17.56 -31.04 12.36
CA SER A 355 -18.05 -32.31 12.94
C SER A 355 -18.23 -32.22 14.46
N ASP A 356 -17.55 -31.30 15.11
CA ASP A 356 -17.70 -31.03 16.54
C ASP A 356 -18.96 -30.19 16.87
N TRP A 357 -19.70 -29.71 15.87
CA TRP A 357 -20.83 -28.79 16.06
C TRP A 357 -22.12 -29.53 16.40
N ASN A 358 -22.23 -29.93 17.67
CA ASN A 358 -23.41 -30.63 18.17
C ASN A 358 -24.65 -29.73 18.29
N VAL A 359 -25.80 -30.24 17.83
CA VAL A 359 -27.12 -29.61 17.97
C VAL A 359 -27.43 -29.30 19.44
N GLY A 360 -27.99 -28.12 19.70
CA GLY A 360 -28.23 -27.58 21.04
C GLY A 360 -27.00 -26.94 21.70
N GLY A 361 -25.80 -27.22 21.19
CA GLY A 361 -24.55 -26.62 21.65
C GLY A 361 -24.53 -25.11 21.45
N THR A 362 -23.88 -24.39 22.36
CA THR A 362 -23.66 -22.94 22.23
C THR A 362 -22.17 -22.64 22.27
N ARG A 363 -21.68 -21.89 21.28
CA ARG A 363 -20.26 -21.57 21.11
C ARG A 363 -20.04 -20.05 21.05
N PRO A 364 -18.93 -19.52 21.58
CA PRO A 364 -18.54 -18.13 21.33
C PRO A 364 -18.32 -17.89 19.83
N ALA A 365 -19.05 -16.95 19.23
CA ALA A 365 -19.08 -16.75 17.77
C ALA A 365 -17.69 -16.50 17.17
N VAL A 366 -16.94 -15.58 17.77
CA VAL A 366 -15.58 -15.23 17.32
C VAL A 366 -14.65 -16.44 17.40
N GLY A 367 -14.73 -17.24 18.47
CA GLY A 367 -13.88 -18.42 18.62
C GLY A 367 -14.23 -19.51 17.61
N MET A 368 -15.53 -19.76 17.42
CA MET A 368 -16.06 -20.72 16.45
C MET A 368 -15.61 -20.38 15.03
N CYS A 369 -15.79 -19.14 14.58
CA CYS A 369 -15.39 -18.73 13.24
C CYS A 369 -13.86 -18.72 13.07
N ARG A 370 -13.08 -18.27 14.06
CA ARG A 370 -11.60 -18.33 13.97
C ARG A 370 -11.05 -19.73 13.85
N LYS A 371 -11.64 -20.69 14.56
CA LYS A 371 -11.24 -22.10 14.45
C LYS A 371 -11.58 -22.66 13.07
N LEU A 372 -12.79 -22.43 12.59
CA LEU A 372 -13.20 -22.79 11.23
C LEU A 372 -12.26 -22.22 10.18
N VAL A 373 -11.90 -20.94 10.31
CA VAL A 373 -10.98 -20.32 9.35
C VAL A 373 -9.58 -20.92 9.43
N ASN A 374 -9.07 -21.12 10.65
CA ASN A 374 -7.73 -21.62 10.88
C ASN A 374 -7.57 -23.10 10.45
N SER A 375 -8.63 -23.91 10.49
CA SER A 375 -8.56 -25.36 10.21
C SER A 375 -8.17 -25.62 8.77
N ALA A 376 -8.65 -24.77 7.86
CA ALA A 376 -8.23 -24.83 6.46
C ALA A 376 -7.01 -23.95 6.19
N MET A 377 -6.95 -22.72 6.72
CA MET A 377 -5.89 -21.79 6.33
C MET A 377 -4.50 -22.22 6.80
N SER A 378 -4.35 -22.86 7.97
CA SER A 378 -3.02 -23.28 8.40
C SER A 378 -2.41 -24.36 7.51
N PRO A 379 -3.08 -25.50 7.20
CA PRO A 379 -2.51 -26.49 6.29
C PRO A 379 -2.41 -25.99 4.85
N LEU A 380 -3.33 -25.14 4.38
CA LEU A 380 -3.29 -24.61 3.01
C LEU A 380 -2.15 -23.61 2.79
N THR A 381 -1.81 -22.80 3.79
CA THR A 381 -0.81 -21.72 3.61
C THR A 381 0.59 -22.12 4.07
N VAL A 382 0.71 -22.90 5.14
CA VAL A 382 2.01 -23.23 5.75
C VAL A 382 2.18 -24.72 6.03
N GLY A 383 1.37 -25.57 5.39
CA GLY A 383 1.54 -27.02 5.38
C GLY A 383 1.42 -27.72 6.74
N ILE A 384 0.88 -27.06 7.77
CA ILE A 384 0.72 -27.63 9.12
C ILE A 384 -0.64 -27.33 9.74
N ASP A 385 -1.07 -28.19 10.66
CA ASP A 385 -2.14 -27.86 11.60
C ASP A 385 -1.61 -27.01 12.77
N SER A 386 -2.39 -25.98 13.12
CA SER A 386 -2.12 -25.06 14.22
C SER A 386 -3.34 -24.82 15.13
N GLN A 387 -4.39 -25.65 15.01
CA GLN A 387 -5.59 -25.55 15.86
C GLN A 387 -5.27 -25.61 17.35
N ASP A 388 -4.26 -26.37 17.74
CA ASP A 388 -3.82 -26.55 19.11
C ASP A 388 -3.34 -25.25 19.80
N VAL A 389 -2.91 -24.25 19.02
CA VAL A 389 -2.29 -23.01 19.53
C VAL A 389 -2.95 -21.72 19.03
N VAL A 390 -3.98 -21.79 18.18
CA VAL A 390 -4.63 -20.61 17.55
C VAL A 390 -5.05 -19.55 18.58
N ASP A 391 -5.62 -19.98 19.72
CA ASP A 391 -6.06 -19.08 20.79
C ASP A 391 -4.90 -18.38 21.50
N ASP A 392 -3.77 -19.06 21.67
CA ASP A 392 -2.58 -18.53 22.32
C ASP A 392 -1.83 -17.57 21.38
N MET A 393 -1.74 -17.90 20.09
CA MET A 393 -1.23 -17.00 19.05
C MET A 393 -2.06 -15.71 19.01
N HIS A 394 -3.39 -15.82 19.02
CA HIS A 394 -4.27 -14.65 19.05
C HIS A 394 -4.04 -13.78 20.29
N LYS A 395 -3.98 -14.38 21.48
CA LYS A 395 -3.76 -13.64 22.74
C LYS A 395 -2.38 -12.97 22.77
N PHE A 396 -1.36 -13.60 22.21
CA PHE A 396 -0.03 -13.01 22.08
C PHE A 396 -0.05 -11.81 21.13
N LYS A 397 -0.61 -11.98 19.92
CA LYS A 397 -0.79 -10.91 18.93
C LYS A 397 -1.57 -9.72 19.49
N ASP A 398 -2.74 -9.97 20.11
CA ASP A 398 -3.57 -8.93 20.71
C ASP A 398 -2.80 -8.11 21.76
N ARG A 399 -1.99 -8.79 22.58
CA ARG A 399 -1.13 -8.11 23.55
C ARG A 399 -0.05 -7.28 22.86
N ALA A 400 0.61 -7.83 21.83
CA ALA A 400 1.66 -7.17 21.10
C ALA A 400 1.18 -5.89 20.37
N LEU A 401 0.01 -5.97 19.72
CA LEU A 401 -0.63 -4.81 19.11
C LEU A 401 -0.97 -3.75 20.17
N LYS A 402 -1.51 -4.14 21.33
CA LYS A 402 -1.85 -3.17 22.39
C LYS A 402 -0.65 -2.49 23.03
N THR A 403 0.53 -3.12 23.04
CA THR A 403 1.74 -2.58 23.68
C THR A 403 2.68 -1.84 22.74
N HIS A 404 2.90 -2.31 21.51
CA HIS A 404 3.85 -1.72 20.56
C HIS A 404 3.19 -0.83 19.50
N ILE A 405 1.94 -1.14 19.14
CA ILE A 405 1.21 -0.41 18.12
C ILE A 405 0.26 0.63 18.72
N GLY A 406 -0.81 0.18 19.38
CA GLY A 406 -1.83 1.05 19.95
C GLY A 406 -1.38 1.80 21.21
N ARG A 407 -0.29 1.35 21.86
CA ARG A 407 0.27 1.90 23.11
C ARG A 407 -0.75 2.08 24.25
N THR A 408 -1.85 1.34 24.20
CA THR A 408 -2.90 1.28 25.24
C THR A 408 -2.48 0.52 26.49
N LEU A 409 -1.43 -0.31 26.39
CA LEU A 409 -0.85 -1.07 27.50
C LEU A 409 0.68 -0.86 27.57
N PRO A 410 1.29 -0.88 28.76
CA PRO A 410 2.74 -0.79 28.89
C PRO A 410 3.49 -1.99 28.29
N LYS A 411 4.68 -1.75 27.68
CA LYS A 411 5.50 -2.78 27.02
C LYS A 411 5.87 -3.97 27.92
N PHE A 412 6.04 -3.79 29.23
CA PHE A 412 6.36 -4.89 30.14
C PHE A 412 5.26 -5.96 30.21
N MET A 413 4.03 -5.66 29.80
CA MET A 413 2.92 -6.62 29.79
C MET A 413 3.13 -7.80 28.82
N LEU A 414 4.03 -7.67 27.83
CA LEU A 414 4.49 -8.78 26.99
C LEU A 414 5.55 -9.66 27.67
N LYS A 415 6.21 -9.17 28.72
CA LYS A 415 7.26 -9.91 29.44
C LYS A 415 6.70 -10.80 30.56
N THR A 416 5.38 -10.80 30.77
CA THR A 416 4.72 -11.63 31.79
C THR A 416 4.89 -13.13 31.50
N PRO A 417 4.94 -14.01 32.53
CA PRO A 417 5.12 -15.45 32.32
C PRO A 417 4.13 -16.09 31.33
N PRO A 418 2.81 -15.75 31.36
CA PRO A 418 1.88 -16.27 30.37
C PRO A 418 2.21 -15.82 28.93
N MET A 419 2.67 -14.58 28.72
CA MET A 419 3.03 -14.11 27.38
C MET A 419 4.32 -14.76 26.88
N ARG A 420 5.31 -14.96 27.76
CA ARG A 420 6.53 -15.71 27.41
C ARG A 420 6.24 -17.14 26.99
N ARG A 421 5.30 -17.82 27.66
CA ARG A 421 4.83 -19.16 27.26
C ARG A 421 4.21 -19.13 25.86
N ARG A 422 3.34 -18.14 25.59
CA ARG A 422 2.70 -18.00 24.27
C ARG A 422 3.71 -17.67 23.15
N ALA A 423 4.70 -16.82 23.43
CA ALA A 423 5.78 -16.55 22.48
C ALA A 423 6.54 -17.83 22.09
N LYS A 424 6.81 -18.71 23.07
CA LYS A 424 7.42 -20.02 22.80
C LYS A 424 6.54 -20.92 21.94
N LEU A 425 5.21 -20.87 22.10
CA LEU A 425 4.28 -21.63 21.26
C LEU A 425 4.30 -21.12 19.81
N VAL A 426 4.40 -19.80 19.59
CA VAL A 426 4.59 -19.24 18.25
C VAL A 426 5.90 -19.75 17.63
N GLY A 427 7.00 -19.79 18.39
CA GLY A 427 8.26 -20.39 17.95
C GLY A 427 8.10 -21.87 17.56
N ALA A 428 7.40 -22.66 18.38
CA ALA A 428 7.16 -24.07 18.08
C ALA A 428 6.31 -24.30 16.81
N VAL A 429 5.42 -23.38 16.46
CA VAL A 429 4.70 -23.41 15.17
C VAL A 429 5.68 -23.23 14.02
N VAL A 430 6.60 -22.26 14.13
CA VAL A 430 7.62 -22.00 13.11
C VAL A 430 8.52 -23.22 12.96
N ASP A 431 8.94 -23.84 14.06
CA ASP A 431 9.74 -25.08 14.02
C ASP A 431 8.99 -26.23 13.32
N ARG A 432 7.67 -26.35 13.56
CA ARG A 432 6.81 -27.32 12.85
C ARG A 432 6.78 -27.05 11.35
N VAL A 433 6.62 -25.79 10.94
CA VAL A 433 6.66 -25.40 9.52
C VAL A 433 8.00 -25.77 8.92
N LEU A 434 9.13 -25.33 9.51
CA LEU A 434 10.47 -25.63 8.99
C LEU A 434 10.72 -27.14 8.87
N SER A 435 10.30 -27.93 9.86
CA SER A 435 10.44 -29.39 9.84
C SER A 435 9.60 -30.04 8.73
N GLY A 436 8.39 -29.51 8.49
CA GLY A 436 7.49 -29.98 7.43
C GLY A 436 7.86 -29.54 6.02
N HIS A 437 8.77 -28.56 5.87
CA HIS A 437 9.14 -27.98 4.57
C HIS A 437 10.57 -28.34 4.13
N THR A 438 11.09 -29.46 4.62
CA THR A 438 12.35 -30.00 4.09
C THR A 438 12.11 -30.63 2.69
N PRO A 439 13.11 -30.67 1.81
CA PRO A 439 12.95 -31.26 0.47
C PRO A 439 12.38 -32.68 0.48
N ALA A 440 12.73 -33.49 1.49
CA ALA A 440 12.21 -34.85 1.65
C ALA A 440 10.72 -34.90 2.04
N GLN A 441 10.25 -33.96 2.85
CA GLN A 441 8.85 -33.88 3.29
C GLN A 441 7.92 -33.29 2.23
N ARG A 442 8.46 -32.51 1.29
CA ARG A 442 7.68 -31.83 0.25
C ARG A 442 7.56 -32.59 -1.06
N ILE A 443 8.06 -33.83 -1.14
CA ILE A 443 7.94 -34.66 -2.36
C ILE A 443 6.45 -34.94 -2.64
N GLY A 444 5.95 -34.46 -3.78
CA GLY A 444 4.57 -34.67 -4.20
C GLY A 444 3.53 -33.77 -3.50
N CYS A 445 3.95 -32.87 -2.62
CA CYS A 445 3.05 -31.92 -1.97
C CYS A 445 2.74 -30.72 -2.89
N PRO A 446 1.49 -30.20 -2.89
CA PRO A 446 1.18 -28.94 -3.55
C PRO A 446 1.97 -27.80 -2.93
N ARG A 447 2.54 -26.93 -3.78
CA ARG A 447 3.33 -25.77 -3.33
C ARG A 447 2.47 -24.79 -2.50
N ASP A 448 2.97 -24.36 -1.35
CA ASP A 448 2.29 -23.40 -0.46
C ASP A 448 3.12 -22.12 -0.19
N LEU A 449 2.59 -21.22 0.64
CA LEU A 449 3.25 -19.94 0.94
C LEU A 449 4.55 -20.14 1.72
N ALA A 450 4.65 -21.16 2.56
CA ALA A 450 5.88 -21.45 3.29
C ALA A 450 6.99 -21.90 2.31
N ASP A 451 6.67 -22.71 1.29
CA ASP A 451 7.62 -23.03 0.22
C ASP A 451 8.13 -21.78 -0.51
N ASP A 452 7.23 -20.84 -0.82
CA ASP A 452 7.60 -19.59 -1.52
C ASP A 452 8.51 -18.70 -0.66
N LEU A 453 8.19 -18.55 0.63
CA LEU A 453 9.01 -17.79 1.58
C LEU A 453 10.38 -18.45 1.79
N LEU A 454 10.44 -19.77 1.92
CA LEU A 454 11.70 -20.50 2.11
C LEU A 454 12.55 -20.52 0.84
N THR A 455 11.92 -20.58 -0.35
CA THR A 455 12.61 -20.40 -1.63
C THR A 455 13.22 -19.01 -1.72
N MET A 456 12.44 -17.97 -1.38
CA MET A 456 12.91 -16.58 -1.39
C MET A 456 14.08 -16.37 -0.41
N HIS A 457 13.99 -16.91 0.81
CA HIS A 457 15.07 -16.91 1.79
C HIS A 457 16.34 -17.61 1.28
N THR A 458 16.18 -18.76 0.62
CA THR A 458 17.32 -19.54 0.11
C THR A 458 18.00 -18.83 -1.06
N ASN A 459 17.21 -18.21 -1.95
CA ASN A 459 17.73 -17.50 -3.11
C ASN A 459 18.42 -16.18 -2.73
N ASP A 460 17.90 -15.46 -1.73
CA ASP A 460 18.43 -14.16 -1.31
C ASP A 460 18.25 -13.97 0.21
N ARG A 461 19.26 -14.40 0.98
CA ARG A 461 19.28 -14.29 2.44
C ARG A 461 19.40 -12.84 2.93
N GLN A 462 19.86 -11.92 2.08
CA GLN A 462 19.89 -10.49 2.42
C GLN A 462 18.49 -9.90 2.30
N PHE A 463 17.76 -10.27 1.25
CA PHE A 463 16.39 -9.81 1.01
C PHE A 463 15.37 -10.38 2.00
N LEU A 464 15.45 -11.68 2.31
CA LEU A 464 14.67 -12.28 3.40
C LEU A 464 15.61 -12.93 4.44
N PRO A 465 16.03 -12.20 5.48
CA PRO A 465 16.88 -12.74 6.54
C PRO A 465 16.23 -13.85 7.36
N GLU A 466 17.05 -14.74 7.92
CA GLU A 466 16.57 -15.84 8.77
C GLU A 466 15.80 -15.33 10.01
N SER A 467 16.22 -14.18 10.55
CA SER A 467 15.53 -13.51 11.67
C SER A 467 14.08 -13.12 11.36
N ASN A 468 13.71 -13.03 10.07
CA ASN A 468 12.36 -12.72 9.64
C ASN A 468 11.46 -13.95 9.53
N LEU A 469 12.02 -15.17 9.43
CA LEU A 469 11.27 -16.41 9.28
C LEU A 469 10.18 -16.61 10.34
N PRO A 470 10.41 -16.34 11.65
CA PRO A 470 9.37 -16.49 12.66
C PRO A 470 8.14 -15.63 12.42
N PHE A 471 8.32 -14.40 11.91
CA PHE A 471 7.20 -13.54 11.57
C PHE A 471 6.52 -14.00 10.28
N VAL A 472 7.28 -14.17 9.20
CA VAL A 472 6.68 -14.38 7.87
C VAL A 472 5.94 -15.70 7.78
N LEU A 473 6.40 -16.73 8.49
CA LEU A 473 5.73 -18.04 8.55
C LEU A 473 4.53 -18.04 9.52
N SER A 474 4.48 -17.14 10.51
CA SER A 474 3.32 -17.01 11.40
C SER A 474 2.29 -15.96 10.93
N ALA A 475 2.68 -15.05 10.03
CA ALA A 475 1.84 -14.00 9.47
C ALA A 475 0.54 -14.49 8.82
N PRO A 476 0.51 -15.54 7.96
CA PRO A 476 -0.76 -16.03 7.39
C PRO A 476 -1.70 -16.59 8.45
N LEU A 477 -1.18 -17.20 9.52
CA LEU A 477 -1.96 -17.70 10.66
C LEU A 477 -2.54 -16.55 11.49
N ILE A 478 -1.81 -15.44 11.61
CA ILE A 478 -2.33 -14.22 12.22
C ILE A 478 -3.41 -13.58 11.32
N ALA A 479 -3.22 -13.62 10.00
CA ALA A 479 -4.18 -13.12 9.02
C ALA A 479 -5.50 -13.90 9.04
N SER A 480 -5.43 -15.23 9.18
CA SER A 480 -6.60 -16.12 9.28
C SER A 480 -7.52 -15.73 10.45
N MET A 481 -6.97 -15.20 11.55
CA MET A 481 -7.78 -14.71 12.68
C MET A 481 -8.66 -13.51 12.31
N TYR A 482 -8.18 -12.61 11.45
CA TYR A 482 -8.97 -11.46 10.97
C TYR A 482 -10.08 -11.93 10.03
N VAL A 483 -9.79 -12.93 9.19
CA VAL A 483 -10.81 -13.55 8.32
C VAL A 483 -11.87 -14.27 9.18
N GLY A 484 -11.47 -14.92 10.27
CA GLY A 484 -12.41 -15.49 11.26
C GLY A 484 -13.27 -14.44 11.97
N ASP A 485 -12.71 -13.28 12.29
CA ASP A 485 -13.47 -12.15 12.81
C ASP A 485 -14.49 -11.65 11.78
N GLN A 486 -14.09 -11.55 10.51
CA GLN A 486 -14.99 -11.14 9.42
C GLN A 486 -16.11 -12.14 9.22
N LEU A 487 -15.80 -13.44 9.22
CA LEU A 487 -16.80 -14.50 9.11
C LEU A 487 -17.80 -14.44 10.27
N SER A 488 -17.36 -14.08 11.48
CA SER A 488 -18.29 -13.92 12.61
C SER A 488 -19.27 -12.75 12.46
N PHE A 489 -18.88 -11.65 11.81
CA PHE A 489 -19.82 -10.58 11.43
C PHE A 489 -20.79 -11.03 10.34
N ILE A 490 -20.28 -11.75 9.34
CA ILE A 490 -21.07 -12.25 8.21
C ILE A 490 -22.15 -13.23 8.70
N VAL A 491 -21.77 -14.24 9.49
CA VAL A 491 -22.72 -15.20 10.07
C VAL A 491 -23.71 -14.50 10.99
N TYR A 492 -23.27 -13.53 11.80
CA TYR A 492 -24.18 -12.72 12.60
C TYR A 492 -25.21 -11.98 11.74
N ALA A 493 -24.75 -11.33 10.66
CA ALA A 493 -25.62 -10.57 9.76
C ALA A 493 -26.63 -11.49 9.05
N MET A 494 -26.22 -12.71 8.68
CA MET A 494 -27.08 -13.70 8.03
C MET A 494 -28.17 -14.15 9.00
N VAL A 495 -27.78 -14.61 10.19
CA VAL A 495 -28.72 -15.09 11.21
C VAL A 495 -29.64 -13.97 11.73
N SER A 496 -29.19 -12.72 11.70
CA SER A 496 -30.01 -11.56 12.12
C SER A 496 -31.04 -11.13 11.08
N GLN A 497 -30.97 -11.63 9.83
CA GLN A 497 -31.75 -11.15 8.71
C GLN A 497 -32.40 -12.33 7.96
N PRO A 498 -33.63 -12.74 8.35
CA PRO A 498 -34.28 -13.93 7.80
C PRO A 498 -34.39 -13.95 6.28
N GLU A 499 -34.70 -12.80 5.65
CA GLU A 499 -34.80 -12.69 4.19
C GLU A 499 -33.50 -13.10 3.48
N PHE A 500 -32.36 -12.58 3.92
CA PHE A 500 -31.07 -12.94 3.34
C PHE A 500 -30.65 -14.35 3.74
N HIS A 501 -30.99 -14.79 4.95
CA HIS A 501 -30.73 -16.15 5.40
C HIS A 501 -31.37 -17.17 4.45
N ASP A 502 -32.66 -17.03 4.14
CA ASP A 502 -33.37 -17.97 3.26
C ASP A 502 -32.82 -17.95 1.83
N ARG A 503 -32.42 -16.78 1.32
CA ARG A 503 -31.81 -16.66 -0.02
C ARG A 503 -30.41 -17.30 -0.09
N ILE A 504 -29.56 -17.05 0.89
CA ILE A 504 -28.21 -17.64 0.97
C ILE A 504 -28.32 -19.15 1.16
N ARG A 505 -29.29 -19.60 1.95
CA ARG A 505 -29.59 -21.03 2.13
C ARG A 505 -30.00 -21.69 0.81
N ALA A 506 -30.88 -21.05 0.04
CA ALA A 506 -31.28 -21.54 -1.27
C ALA A 506 -30.09 -21.61 -2.25
N GLU A 507 -29.21 -20.60 -2.27
CA GLU A 507 -27.96 -20.66 -3.04
C GLU A 507 -27.08 -21.82 -2.58
N ALA A 508 -26.89 -21.99 -1.27
CA ALA A 508 -26.07 -23.05 -0.71
C ALA A 508 -26.60 -24.44 -1.10
N ASP A 509 -27.89 -24.68 -0.93
CA ASP A 509 -28.49 -25.97 -1.28
C ASP A 509 -28.42 -26.25 -2.78
N ALA A 510 -28.54 -25.22 -3.63
CA ALA A 510 -28.36 -25.36 -5.08
C ALA A 510 -26.91 -25.65 -5.47
N VAL A 511 -25.95 -24.98 -4.83
CA VAL A 511 -24.50 -25.15 -5.05
C VAL A 511 -24.05 -26.57 -4.66
N PHE A 512 -24.58 -27.13 -3.57
CA PHE A 512 -24.21 -28.46 -3.07
C PHE A 512 -25.13 -29.60 -3.54
N ALA A 513 -26.14 -29.33 -4.37
CA ALA A 513 -27.13 -30.33 -4.80
C ALA A 513 -26.51 -31.56 -5.50
N GLY A 514 -25.39 -31.36 -6.21
CA GLY A 514 -24.66 -32.39 -6.94
C GLY A 514 -23.40 -32.91 -6.23
N GLY A 515 -23.17 -32.52 -4.96
CA GLY A 515 -21.92 -32.75 -4.25
C GLY A 515 -21.06 -31.49 -4.15
N ASP A 516 -19.74 -31.68 -4.04
CA ASP A 516 -18.81 -30.57 -3.82
C ASP A 516 -18.72 -29.67 -5.08
N PRO A 517 -18.87 -28.34 -4.93
CA PRO A 517 -18.90 -27.45 -6.07
C PRO A 517 -17.51 -27.21 -6.63
N ASP A 518 -17.44 -27.09 -7.95
CA ASP A 518 -16.22 -26.66 -8.61
C ASP A 518 -15.98 -25.14 -8.51
N ARG A 519 -14.82 -24.71 -9.02
CA ARG A 519 -14.43 -23.30 -9.04
C ARG A 519 -15.40 -22.42 -9.82
N GLU A 520 -16.03 -22.93 -10.88
CA GLU A 520 -16.89 -22.14 -11.76
C GLU A 520 -18.22 -21.85 -11.07
N THR A 521 -18.74 -22.85 -10.37
CA THR A 521 -19.95 -22.74 -9.54
C THR A 521 -19.78 -21.72 -8.42
N LEU A 522 -18.68 -21.81 -7.65
CA LEU A 522 -18.43 -20.91 -6.51
C LEU A 522 -18.15 -19.46 -6.90
N THR A 523 -17.90 -19.20 -8.19
CA THR A 523 -17.44 -17.88 -8.64
C THR A 523 -18.31 -17.28 -9.72
N GLY A 524 -19.25 -18.07 -10.25
CA GLY A 524 -20.26 -17.67 -11.19
C GLY A 524 -21.55 -17.15 -10.53
N PRO A 525 -22.64 -17.04 -11.32
CA PRO A 525 -23.90 -16.45 -10.88
C PRO A 525 -24.62 -17.21 -9.75
N ALA A 526 -24.25 -18.47 -9.50
CA ALA A 526 -24.88 -19.31 -8.47
C ALA A 526 -24.65 -18.83 -7.02
N THR A 527 -23.70 -17.91 -6.82
CA THR A 527 -23.34 -17.36 -5.49
C THR A 527 -23.52 -15.85 -5.41
N ASP A 528 -24.31 -15.27 -6.32
CA ASP A 528 -24.44 -13.82 -6.48
C ASP A 528 -24.95 -13.13 -5.19
N VAL A 529 -26.02 -13.65 -4.58
CA VAL A 529 -26.58 -13.10 -3.34
C VAL A 529 -25.56 -13.19 -2.22
N THR A 530 -24.92 -14.35 -2.04
CA THR A 530 -23.89 -14.58 -1.03
C THR A 530 -22.72 -13.60 -1.18
N ARG A 531 -22.24 -13.37 -2.40
CA ARG A 531 -21.13 -12.45 -2.67
C ARG A 531 -21.51 -11.00 -2.37
N ARG A 532 -22.67 -10.54 -2.84
CA ARG A 532 -23.17 -9.18 -2.55
C ARG A 532 -23.46 -8.98 -1.07
N PHE A 533 -23.96 -10.02 -0.40
CA PHE A 533 -24.16 -10.04 1.05
C PHE A 533 -22.84 -9.88 1.83
N ILE A 534 -21.79 -10.60 1.43
CA ILE A 534 -20.46 -10.47 2.02
C ILE A 534 -19.91 -9.07 1.78
N MET A 535 -20.07 -8.51 0.58
CA MET A 535 -19.65 -7.13 0.30
C MET A 535 -20.33 -6.13 1.24
N GLU A 536 -21.65 -6.26 1.46
CA GLU A 536 -22.39 -5.36 2.35
C GLU A 536 -21.98 -5.53 3.81
N CYS A 537 -21.70 -6.77 4.23
CA CYS A 537 -21.12 -7.03 5.54
C CYS A 537 -19.75 -6.38 5.71
N MET A 538 -18.90 -6.41 4.70
CA MET A 538 -17.56 -5.81 4.75
C MET A 538 -17.59 -4.29 4.68
N ARG A 539 -18.61 -3.69 4.03
CA ARG A 539 -18.87 -2.25 4.07
C ARG A 539 -19.26 -1.80 5.48
N LEU A 540 -20.20 -2.51 6.10
CA LEU A 540 -20.70 -2.13 7.42
C LEU A 540 -19.72 -2.50 8.55
N TYR A 541 -19.02 -3.62 8.42
CA TYR A 541 -18.16 -4.18 9.47
C TYR A 541 -16.73 -4.45 8.97
N PRO A 542 -15.99 -3.45 8.47
CA PRO A 542 -14.62 -3.66 8.00
C PRO A 542 -13.69 -4.00 9.17
N ILE A 543 -12.96 -5.12 9.09
CA ILE A 543 -12.04 -5.55 10.17
C ILE A 543 -10.96 -4.53 10.48
N VAL A 544 -10.41 -3.89 9.44
CA VAL A 544 -9.37 -2.88 9.56
C VAL A 544 -9.91 -1.55 9.04
N PRO A 545 -10.54 -0.73 9.89
CA PRO A 545 -11.23 0.48 9.44
C PRO A 545 -10.30 1.63 9.05
N LEU A 546 -9.06 1.61 9.54
CA LEU A 546 -8.09 2.66 9.28
C LEU A 546 -6.68 2.09 9.13
N SER A 547 -5.83 2.83 8.43
CA SER A 547 -4.40 2.61 8.39
C SER A 547 -3.66 3.78 9.04
N VAL A 548 -2.45 3.52 9.50
CA VAL A 548 -1.61 4.54 10.16
C VAL A 548 -0.33 4.70 9.37
N ARG A 549 0.08 5.94 9.15
CA ARG A 549 1.30 6.30 8.43
C ARG A 549 2.02 7.45 9.13
N ASN A 550 3.28 7.62 8.79
CA ASN A 550 4.10 8.76 9.18
C ASN A 550 4.35 9.64 7.95
N VAL A 551 4.25 10.96 8.12
CA VAL A 551 4.55 11.94 7.09
C VAL A 551 6.07 12.02 6.92
N MET A 552 6.57 11.69 5.73
CA MET A 552 8.00 11.67 5.40
C MET A 552 8.54 13.04 5.09
N ASN A 553 7.70 13.89 4.49
CA ASN A 553 8.03 15.25 4.09
C ASN A 553 6.73 16.07 4.09
N ALA A 554 6.85 17.35 4.40
CA ALA A 554 5.70 18.25 4.45
C ALA A 554 4.90 18.17 3.12
N CYS A 555 3.58 18.01 3.25
CA CYS A 555 2.69 17.85 2.11
C CYS A 555 1.33 18.49 2.40
N GLU A 556 0.54 18.69 1.35
CA GLU A 556 -0.78 19.30 1.46
C GLU A 556 -1.85 18.29 1.05
N VAL A 557 -2.89 18.16 1.88
CA VAL A 557 -4.09 17.37 1.59
C VAL A 557 -5.29 18.29 1.69
N GLU A 558 -6.00 18.52 0.58
CA GLU A 558 -7.24 19.32 0.56
C GLU A 558 -7.11 20.76 1.13
N GLY A 559 -5.93 21.37 0.95
CA GLY A 559 -5.61 22.68 1.51
C GLY A 559 -5.05 22.65 2.94
N TYR A 560 -4.87 21.47 3.54
CA TYR A 560 -4.31 21.31 4.89
C TYR A 560 -2.86 20.85 4.81
N GLU A 561 -1.97 21.60 5.45
CA GLU A 561 -0.55 21.24 5.56
C GLU A 561 -0.36 20.14 6.61
N LEU A 562 0.24 19.03 6.18
CA LEU A 562 0.64 17.93 7.04
C LEU A 562 2.13 18.08 7.39
N PRO A 563 2.48 18.29 8.67
CA PRO A 563 3.86 18.48 9.06
C PRO A 563 4.65 17.16 8.98
N GLU A 564 5.92 17.26 8.57
CA GLU A 564 6.86 16.15 8.58
C GLU A 564 6.98 15.49 9.97
N GLY A 565 7.19 14.16 9.98
CA GLY A 565 7.35 13.36 11.20
C GLY A 565 6.05 13.09 11.95
N ARG A 566 4.95 13.81 11.63
CA ARG A 566 3.65 13.58 12.25
C ARG A 566 3.05 12.26 11.79
N ARG A 567 2.26 11.67 12.68
CA ARG A 567 1.50 10.45 12.40
C ARG A 567 0.11 10.82 11.91
N VAL A 568 -0.31 10.19 10.82
CA VAL A 568 -1.64 10.34 10.23
C VAL A 568 -2.41 9.02 10.29
N PHE A 569 -3.72 9.14 10.51
CA PHE A 569 -4.68 8.05 10.57
C PHE A 569 -5.60 8.18 9.37
N ILE A 570 -5.41 7.30 8.39
CA ILE A 570 -6.20 7.27 7.16
C ILE A 570 -7.42 6.39 7.43
N VAL A 571 -8.59 6.99 7.58
CA VAL A 571 -9.83 6.26 7.88
C VAL A 571 -10.56 5.93 6.58
N GLN A 572 -9.93 5.07 5.79
CA GLN A 572 -10.38 4.79 4.43
C GLN A 572 -11.79 4.21 4.32
N THR A 573 -12.35 3.68 5.41
CA THR A 573 -13.70 3.11 5.45
C THR A 573 -14.76 4.08 5.96
N ALA A 574 -14.41 5.31 6.35
CA ALA A 574 -15.42 6.31 6.70
C ALA A 574 -16.37 6.61 5.52
N THR A 575 -15.84 6.54 4.29
CA THR A 575 -16.63 6.65 3.05
C THR A 575 -17.77 5.65 2.98
N HIS A 576 -17.66 4.50 3.65
CA HIS A 576 -18.71 3.47 3.71
C HIS A 576 -19.98 4.00 4.38
N TYR A 577 -19.87 5.06 5.18
CA TYR A 577 -20.95 5.64 5.97
C TYR A 577 -21.40 7.02 5.49
N MET A 578 -20.99 7.44 4.29
CA MET A 578 -21.33 8.76 3.73
C MET A 578 -22.50 8.67 2.75
N ASP A 579 -23.56 9.45 3.00
CA ASP A 579 -24.78 9.49 2.17
C ASP A 579 -24.49 9.85 0.69
N SER A 580 -23.45 10.65 0.44
CA SER A 580 -23.03 11.06 -0.91
C SER A 580 -22.43 9.91 -1.74
N LEU A 581 -22.03 8.82 -1.10
CA LEU A 581 -21.40 7.66 -1.74
C LEU A 581 -22.28 6.41 -1.65
N PHE A 582 -22.96 6.22 -0.53
CA PHE A 582 -23.87 5.11 -0.28
C PHE A 582 -25.21 5.65 0.23
N ALA A 583 -26.26 5.56 -0.58
CA ALA A 583 -27.58 6.08 -0.21
C ALA A 583 -28.16 5.33 1.01
N ASP A 584 -28.63 6.01 2.06
CA ASP A 584 -29.03 5.36 3.32
C ASP A 584 -27.94 4.41 3.87
N PRO A 585 -26.73 4.91 4.18
CA PRO A 585 -25.54 4.09 4.40
C PRO A 585 -25.63 3.17 5.61
N SER A 586 -26.57 3.42 6.54
CA SER A 586 -26.81 2.53 7.68
C SER A 586 -27.74 1.35 7.36
N LYS A 587 -28.43 1.37 6.21
CA LYS A 587 -29.29 0.28 5.74
C LYS A 587 -28.44 -0.81 5.12
N PHE A 588 -28.67 -2.05 5.55
CA PHE A 588 -28.11 -3.25 4.93
C PHE A 588 -28.83 -3.49 3.60
N ASP A 589 -28.12 -3.28 2.49
CA ASP A 589 -28.68 -3.33 1.14
C ASP A 589 -27.65 -3.90 0.17
N ILE A 590 -27.92 -5.12 -0.32
CA ILE A 590 -27.03 -5.86 -1.21
C ILE A 590 -27.18 -5.45 -2.68
N ASP A 591 -28.21 -4.67 -3.03
CA ASP A 591 -28.48 -4.25 -4.41
C ASP A 591 -27.67 -3.00 -4.78
N ARG A 592 -26.92 -2.42 -3.83
CA ARG A 592 -25.92 -1.35 -4.02
C ARG A 592 -24.88 -1.66 -5.09
N TYR A 593 -24.57 -2.95 -5.23
CA TYR A 593 -23.48 -3.44 -6.07
C TYR A 593 -23.90 -3.69 -7.51
N GLU A 594 -25.20 -3.71 -7.78
CA GLU A 594 -25.76 -3.95 -9.11
C GLU A 594 -25.82 -2.66 -9.95
N ALA A 595 -25.97 -2.83 -11.27
CA ALA A 595 -26.26 -1.70 -12.16
C ALA A 595 -27.72 -1.23 -11.96
N PRO A 596 -28.00 0.09 -12.00
CA PRO A 596 -27.09 1.19 -12.34
C PRO A 596 -26.30 1.76 -11.15
N ARG A 597 -26.55 1.30 -9.92
CA ARG A 597 -26.02 1.92 -8.69
C ARG A 597 -24.50 1.83 -8.58
N LYS A 598 -23.94 0.62 -8.68
CA LYS A 598 -22.49 0.34 -8.62
C LYS A 598 -21.74 1.19 -7.56
N GLU A 599 -22.31 1.34 -6.37
CA GLU A 599 -21.82 2.29 -5.33
C GLU A 599 -20.40 1.93 -4.82
N HIS A 600 -19.91 0.73 -5.13
CA HIS A 600 -18.61 0.23 -4.74
C HIS A 600 -17.44 0.67 -5.63
N VAL A 601 -17.69 1.31 -6.77
CA VAL A 601 -16.64 1.63 -7.74
C VAL A 601 -15.75 2.77 -7.24
N GLY A 602 -14.48 2.77 -7.65
CA GLY A 602 -13.51 3.81 -7.31
C GLY A 602 -12.95 3.65 -5.90
N THR A 603 -12.87 4.75 -5.15
CA THR A 603 -12.30 4.81 -3.78
C THR A 603 -13.36 4.79 -2.68
N ALA A 604 -14.64 4.64 -3.04
CA ALA A 604 -15.76 4.63 -2.10
C ALA A 604 -15.76 3.36 -1.24
N TYR A 605 -15.53 2.19 -1.84
CA TYR A 605 -15.49 0.90 -1.16
C TYR A 605 -14.06 0.40 -0.98
N ALA A 606 -13.61 0.36 0.26
CA ALA A 606 -12.22 0.17 0.66
C ALA A 606 -12.01 -0.77 1.87
N PRO A 607 -12.74 -1.91 2.00
CA PRO A 607 -12.61 -2.79 3.17
C PRO A 607 -11.24 -3.50 3.24
N TYR A 608 -10.53 -3.56 2.12
CA TYR A 608 -9.19 -4.16 2.00
C TYR A 608 -8.06 -3.11 1.99
N GLY A 609 -8.38 -1.83 2.20
CA GLY A 609 -7.46 -0.71 2.01
C GLY A 609 -7.39 -0.24 0.55
N LEU A 610 -6.51 0.72 0.28
CA LEU A 610 -6.32 1.34 -1.04
C LEU A 610 -4.82 1.44 -1.36
N GLY A 611 -4.51 1.61 -2.66
CA GLY A 611 -3.15 1.86 -3.12
C GLY A 611 -2.20 0.67 -2.99
N THR A 612 -0.90 0.98 -2.90
CA THR A 612 0.19 0.01 -2.90
C THR A 612 0.11 -1.00 -1.75
N HIS A 613 -0.49 -0.61 -0.62
CA HIS A 613 -0.69 -1.47 0.56
C HIS A 613 -2.07 -2.11 0.66
N ASN A 614 -2.85 -2.16 -0.43
CA ASN A 614 -4.09 -2.93 -0.47
C ASN A 614 -3.84 -4.40 -0.07
N CYS A 615 -4.79 -5.06 0.59
CA CYS A 615 -4.65 -6.45 1.04
C CYS A 615 -4.22 -7.37 -0.11
N LEU A 616 -3.14 -8.12 0.09
CA LEU A 616 -2.61 -9.06 -0.90
C LEU A 616 -3.55 -10.25 -1.14
N GLY A 617 -4.23 -10.69 -0.07
CA GLY A 617 -5.16 -11.83 -0.08
C GLY A 617 -6.62 -11.46 -0.31
N ALA A 618 -6.95 -10.27 -0.84
CA ALA A 618 -8.34 -9.81 -0.97
C ALA A 618 -9.20 -10.82 -1.76
N ARG A 619 -8.76 -11.21 -2.96
CA ARG A 619 -9.51 -12.14 -3.84
C ARG A 619 -9.60 -13.56 -3.29
N LEU A 620 -8.54 -14.03 -2.62
CA LEU A 620 -8.55 -15.31 -1.92
C LEU A 620 -9.57 -15.27 -0.76
N THR A 621 -9.59 -14.18 0.00
CA THR A 621 -10.51 -13.99 1.13
C THR A 621 -11.97 -13.94 0.67
N GLU A 622 -12.28 -13.28 -0.45
CA GLU A 622 -13.63 -13.23 -1.03
C GLU A 622 -14.17 -14.65 -1.31
N LEU A 623 -13.38 -15.47 -2.01
CA LEU A 623 -13.73 -16.87 -2.29
C LEU A 623 -13.86 -17.67 -0.98
N TYR A 624 -12.86 -17.56 -0.11
CA TYR A 624 -12.83 -18.29 1.16
C TYR A 624 -14.06 -18.02 2.04
N LEU A 625 -14.44 -16.74 2.19
CA LEU A 625 -15.61 -16.33 2.98
C LEU A 625 -16.92 -16.82 2.35
N ALA A 626 -17.05 -16.75 1.03
CA ALA A 626 -18.23 -17.26 0.32
C ALA A 626 -18.38 -18.76 0.52
N THR A 627 -17.32 -19.54 0.28
CA THR A 627 -17.34 -21.00 0.46
C THR A 627 -17.72 -21.40 1.89
N ASN A 628 -17.13 -20.77 2.90
CA ASN A 628 -17.44 -21.09 4.29
C ASN A 628 -18.85 -20.66 4.70
N LEU A 629 -19.34 -19.52 4.21
CA LEU A 629 -20.71 -19.08 4.49
C LEU A 629 -21.73 -20.06 3.89
N LEU A 630 -21.52 -20.48 2.64
CA LEU A 630 -22.37 -21.46 1.96
C LEU A 630 -22.33 -22.81 2.67
N LEU A 631 -21.15 -23.30 3.08
CA LEU A 631 -21.02 -24.53 3.86
C LEU A 631 -21.81 -24.47 5.17
N VAL A 632 -21.67 -23.37 5.92
CA VAL A 632 -22.41 -23.18 7.16
C VAL A 632 -23.92 -23.17 6.91
N ALA A 633 -24.38 -22.41 5.91
CA ALA A 633 -25.80 -22.31 5.56
C ALA A 633 -26.39 -23.62 5.03
N HIS A 634 -25.59 -24.42 4.31
CA HIS A 634 -25.98 -25.72 3.84
C HIS A 634 -26.14 -26.69 5.02
N HIS A 635 -25.12 -26.87 5.86
CA HIS A 635 -25.13 -27.94 6.86
C HIS A 635 -25.84 -27.60 8.17
N PHE A 636 -25.95 -26.34 8.58
CA PHE A 636 -26.43 -25.97 9.91
C PHE A 636 -27.43 -24.83 9.90
N GLU A 637 -28.37 -24.91 10.84
CA GLU A 637 -29.17 -23.76 11.27
C GLU A 637 -28.54 -23.18 12.53
N LEU A 638 -28.20 -21.89 12.50
CA LEU A 638 -27.60 -21.19 13.63
C LEU A 638 -28.56 -20.14 14.19
N GLU A 639 -28.58 -20.01 15.52
CA GLU A 639 -29.29 -18.96 16.22
C GLU A 639 -28.34 -18.06 17.02
N ILE A 640 -28.68 -16.77 17.13
CA ILE A 640 -27.96 -15.85 18.01
C ILE A 640 -28.38 -16.09 19.46
N ALA A 641 -27.39 -16.29 20.33
CA ALA A 641 -27.59 -16.46 21.77
C ALA A 641 -26.89 -15.33 22.55
N PRO A 642 -27.60 -14.57 23.40
CA PRO A 642 -29.05 -14.62 23.66
C PRO A 642 -29.88 -14.04 22.50
N LYS A 643 -31.16 -14.45 22.36
CA LYS A 643 -32.06 -14.04 21.25
C LYS A 643 -32.13 -12.52 21.01
N ASN A 644 -32.06 -11.71 22.08
CA ASN A 644 -32.14 -10.24 22.00
C ASN A 644 -30.76 -9.57 21.99
N TYR A 645 -29.71 -10.28 21.57
CA TYR A 645 -28.37 -9.72 21.48
C TYR A 645 -28.34 -8.58 20.45
N LYS A 646 -27.76 -7.44 20.85
CA LYS A 646 -27.46 -6.34 19.95
C LYS A 646 -25.96 -6.30 19.70
N LEU A 647 -25.57 -6.25 18.43
CA LEU A 647 -24.16 -6.18 18.04
C LEU A 647 -23.45 -5.04 18.77
N LYS A 648 -22.36 -5.40 19.43
CA LYS A 648 -21.36 -4.47 19.93
C LYS A 648 -20.03 -4.82 19.31
N ILE A 649 -19.36 -3.82 18.76
CA ILE A 649 -18.09 -3.97 18.09
C ILE A 649 -16.97 -3.65 19.10
N SER A 650 -15.97 -4.53 19.19
CA SER A 650 -14.70 -4.21 19.83
C SER A 650 -13.84 -3.46 18.81
N PRO A 651 -13.55 -2.16 19.00
CA PRO A 651 -12.89 -1.36 17.96
C PRO A 651 -11.36 -1.54 17.88
N PHE A 652 -10.74 -2.12 18.92
CA PHE A 652 -9.27 -2.28 19.02
C PHE A 652 -8.89 -3.71 19.42
N PRO A 653 -7.76 -4.26 18.92
CA PRO A 653 -6.82 -3.67 17.95
C PRO A 653 -7.31 -3.76 16.48
N SER A 654 -8.34 -4.56 16.23
CA SER A 654 -9.13 -4.63 14.99
C SER A 654 -10.60 -4.76 15.35
N MET A 655 -11.49 -4.44 14.40
CA MET A 655 -12.92 -4.61 14.61
C MET A 655 -13.27 -6.10 14.70
N SER A 656 -14.02 -6.47 15.75
CA SER A 656 -14.56 -7.82 15.94
C SER A 656 -15.86 -7.75 16.74
N PRO A 657 -16.78 -8.72 16.62
CA PRO A 657 -17.91 -8.79 17.52
C PRO A 657 -17.46 -8.91 18.98
N SER A 658 -18.24 -8.34 19.89
CA SER A 658 -18.01 -8.49 21.31
C SER A 658 -17.99 -9.98 21.69
N LYS A 659 -17.11 -10.36 22.62
CA LYS A 659 -17.01 -11.72 23.20
C LYS A 659 -18.32 -12.28 23.77
N LYS A 660 -19.34 -11.44 23.93
CA LYS A 660 -20.69 -11.82 24.37
C LYS A 660 -21.53 -12.45 23.27
N LEU A 661 -21.18 -12.27 21.99
CA LEU A 661 -21.88 -12.92 20.88
C LEU A 661 -21.60 -14.42 20.91
N LYS A 662 -22.67 -15.22 20.88
CA LYS A 662 -22.60 -16.67 20.79
C LYS A 662 -23.56 -17.16 19.71
N PHE A 663 -23.20 -18.25 19.07
CA PHE A 663 -24.09 -18.99 18.18
C PHE A 663 -24.53 -20.28 18.86
N ARG A 664 -25.83 -20.56 18.80
CA ARG A 664 -26.42 -21.84 19.16
C ARG A 664 -26.63 -22.63 17.89
N ILE A 665 -26.18 -23.88 17.86
CA ILE A 665 -26.48 -24.80 16.75
C ILE A 665 -27.93 -25.25 16.96
N ALA A 666 -28.84 -24.75 16.15
CA ALA A 666 -30.27 -25.03 16.29
C ALA A 666 -30.65 -26.36 15.66
N GLU A 667 -30.08 -26.66 14.49
CA GLU A 667 -30.32 -27.86 13.71
C GLU A 667 -29.08 -28.18 12.86
N GLN A 668 -28.88 -29.46 12.57
CA GLN A 668 -28.00 -29.92 11.49
C GLN A 668 -28.90 -30.34 10.32
N ARG A 669 -28.87 -29.56 9.24
CA ARG A 669 -29.78 -29.70 8.09
C ARG A 669 -29.38 -30.85 7.17
N HIS A 670 -28.08 -31.00 6.94
CA HIS A 670 -27.50 -32.00 6.07
C HIS A 670 -26.31 -32.67 6.78
N GLU A 671 -26.15 -33.98 6.59
CA GLU A 671 -24.98 -34.71 7.08
C GLU A 671 -23.70 -34.12 6.50
N LEU A 672 -22.62 -34.14 7.28
CA LEU A 672 -21.30 -33.76 6.80
C LEU A 672 -20.72 -34.97 6.04
N PRO A 673 -20.40 -34.85 4.75
CA PRO A 673 -19.69 -35.90 4.02
C PRO A 673 -18.39 -36.27 4.74
N ALA A 674 -18.07 -37.56 4.69
CA ALA A 674 -16.87 -38.13 5.30
C ALA A 674 -15.57 -37.59 4.69
#